data_AF-A0A957H3J7-F1
#
_entry.id   AF-A0A957H3J7-F1
#
_cell.length_a   1.000
_cell.length_b   1.000
_cell.length_c   1.000
_cell.angle_alpha   90.00
_cell.angle_beta   90.00
_cell.angle_gamma   90.00
#
_symmetry.space_group_name_H-M   'P 1'
#
loop_
_entity.id
_entity.type
_entity.pdbx_description
1 polymer ?
#
loop_
_entity_poly.entity_id
_entity_poly.type
_entity_poly.pdbx_seq_one_letter_code
_entity_poly.pdbx_strand_id
1 'polypeptide(L)'
;GSSFMPAVSGDGQLVVFSSQSQFLVPNDTNNVEDVFVHNRQGVVPQATATPSQTPTLTPTPAASLTPTPSPSPSATPSAQPPAEDWQTQTLEVRGRTGLGASLALDEQGLPHISYQALTGFLGHLSYMHWDGVVWQTSIVDDRENTGYDSDIVIDSSGRPQISYRGDLGSLNWALWDGNQWVRELAHGGPSVGYSSAIALHPISQQIHILHINIITGELLHTRRITNGWVTVTVAQNVVPTSRNGLAFDLNGILHATYYDGASLQYATWDGSNWSSQIADSSGNVGLDNSLAFNSGNRPQISYYDIGNHALKYAYFNGTSWQTQFVTAPGEGGRSSSIALDSSDTVFISYYATGNLFLATRNGASFDFELLDDTRDTGEFSSLGLDDNGNAHVAYYDSYFADLKYVTWGPNWEFRPVHPGPDNQEPSLALNEINPGLSYYNFDIVPDEIAYAHWDGSGWPGQHVLANGGGSAHTALRYGSDGQPRLASISAQERSLSYRRWDGSSWQAELVEEVTVGDLGHEISLLLDRNDQPTIVYSRDDGANRRIRLAWYDGASWQFSTNDVSPPLGSSYELAGARSFDGLIYVSYYEMGGGDLRLATWDGASWHDELADDGGGADTGRFPAIAIDIRLIAGELVDVVAIGYYDATNQNINYAFRDTSWHTRAVVFNAGPISSLDLVLGNEAWLTPYIAYTALNDNSLRLTYSADGLQTFPLEIIVADLSAPPDQVSLAFDYAPRLAYRDENGGLQYAFPGSRHHIGAAPGQFQQGYGTALGFDGGGCLDFSRGVNKTTPANAGEGDSPDEIILGGLSALFLRTESGRRYISLYATHVDEMARIAWSDPGLTWAAYRTLQNLMPGLEALVNNQGGDVLVTQTMVDQALDVWQQLAAQASPELAAVINGELAATNNLQDFVDVSFDDWALGVGVLPPGTDTFLPIVRVPADAPPAPESTLPAAPVAALPVTTTSSFLRKQESNTFIKS
;
A
#
# COMPACT_ATOMS: atom_id res chain seq x y z
N GLY A 1 11.75 -25.13 -33.05
CA GLY A 1 11.33 -24.13 -32.04
C GLY A 1 9.97 -24.50 -31.49
N SER A 2 9.54 -23.81 -30.45
CA SER A 2 8.16 -23.89 -29.96
C SER A 2 7.19 -23.30 -30.98
N SER A 3 5.93 -23.75 -30.93
CA SER A 3 4.84 -23.25 -31.75
C SER A 3 3.65 -22.93 -30.85
N PHE A 4 2.95 -21.84 -31.16
CA PHE A 4 1.97 -21.23 -30.28
C PHE A 4 0.66 -20.92 -31.03
N MET A 5 -0.37 -20.56 -30.28
CA MET A 5 -1.67 -20.10 -30.78
C MET A 5 -2.27 -20.95 -31.93
N PRO A 6 -2.37 -22.29 -31.80
CA PRO A 6 -2.94 -23.11 -32.87
C PRO A 6 -4.44 -22.89 -33.02
N ALA A 7 -4.88 -22.50 -34.21
CA ALA A 7 -6.27 -22.40 -34.62
C ALA A 7 -6.60 -23.43 -35.71
N VAL A 8 -7.77 -24.05 -35.62
CA VAL A 8 -8.27 -25.05 -36.57
C VAL A 8 -9.54 -24.52 -37.24
N SER A 9 -9.63 -24.66 -38.56
CA SER A 9 -10.88 -24.36 -39.29
C SER A 9 -12.00 -25.30 -38.83
N GLY A 10 -13.26 -24.84 -38.88
CA GLY A 10 -14.41 -25.61 -38.39
C GLY A 10 -14.67 -26.97 -39.09
N ASP A 11 -13.95 -27.26 -40.18
CA ASP A 11 -13.93 -28.53 -40.92
C ASP A 11 -12.65 -29.36 -40.72
N GLY A 12 -11.70 -28.88 -39.91
CA GLY A 12 -10.45 -29.58 -39.58
C GLY A 12 -9.40 -29.66 -40.69
N GLN A 13 -9.54 -28.88 -41.78
CA GLN A 13 -8.65 -28.94 -42.95
C GLN A 13 -7.45 -28.00 -42.89
N LEU A 14 -7.61 -26.82 -42.29
CA LEU A 14 -6.54 -25.84 -42.10
C LEU A 14 -6.16 -25.79 -40.62
N VAL A 15 -4.85 -25.87 -40.36
CA VAL A 15 -4.26 -25.58 -39.06
C VAL A 15 -3.39 -24.34 -39.24
N VAL A 16 -3.71 -23.25 -38.56
CA VAL A 16 -2.86 -22.05 -38.50
C VAL A 16 -2.17 -22.05 -37.13
N PHE A 17 -0.87 -21.80 -37.10
CA PHE A 17 -0.11 -21.68 -35.85
C PHE A 17 1.08 -20.74 -36.07
N SER A 18 1.47 -20.02 -35.03
CA SER A 18 2.71 -19.24 -35.05
C SER A 18 3.88 -20.11 -34.59
N SER A 19 5.08 -19.86 -35.08
CA SER A 19 6.26 -20.63 -34.70
C SER A 19 7.55 -19.85 -34.82
N GLN A 20 8.40 -19.96 -33.80
CA GLN A 20 9.76 -19.43 -33.77
C GLN A 20 10.77 -20.44 -34.36
N SER A 21 10.32 -21.28 -35.31
CA SER A 21 11.07 -22.46 -35.77
C SER A 21 11.59 -22.29 -37.20
N GLN A 22 12.82 -21.79 -37.31
CA GLN A 22 13.64 -21.60 -38.53
C GLN A 22 13.74 -22.82 -39.49
N PHE A 23 13.20 -23.98 -39.09
CA PHE A 23 13.23 -25.24 -39.85
C PHE A 23 11.91 -25.58 -40.56
N LEU A 24 10.84 -24.78 -40.39
CA LEU A 24 9.54 -25.06 -41.03
C LEU A 24 9.49 -24.67 -42.51
N VAL A 25 10.25 -23.65 -42.91
CA VAL A 25 10.44 -23.26 -44.31
C VAL A 25 11.94 -23.06 -44.58
N PRO A 26 12.51 -23.64 -45.65
CA PRO A 26 13.93 -23.43 -45.96
C PRO A 26 14.24 -21.95 -46.23
N ASN A 27 15.24 -21.41 -45.53
CA ASN A 27 15.73 -20.03 -45.57
C ASN A 27 14.94 -18.97 -44.76
N ASP A 28 14.10 -19.38 -43.80
CA ASP A 28 13.75 -18.46 -42.71
C ASP A 28 14.95 -18.27 -41.77
N THR A 29 15.44 -17.03 -41.65
CA THR A 29 16.60 -16.65 -40.84
C THR A 29 16.41 -15.31 -40.12
N ASN A 30 15.18 -14.82 -39.96
CA ASN A 30 14.92 -13.49 -39.40
C ASN A 30 14.96 -13.46 -37.85
N ASN A 31 14.84 -14.63 -37.21
CA ASN A 31 14.77 -14.81 -35.76
C ASN A 31 13.54 -14.15 -35.09
N VAL A 32 12.47 -13.98 -35.86
CA VAL A 32 11.15 -13.47 -35.47
C VAL A 32 10.15 -14.64 -35.52
N GLU A 33 8.99 -14.48 -34.88
CA GLU A 33 7.92 -15.47 -34.92
C GLU A 33 7.04 -15.29 -36.17
N ASP A 34 7.07 -16.29 -37.05
CA ASP A 34 6.28 -16.30 -38.29
C ASP A 34 4.98 -17.12 -38.13
N VAL A 35 3.94 -16.75 -38.88
CA VAL A 35 2.63 -17.44 -38.88
C VAL A 35 2.53 -18.42 -40.05
N PHE A 36 2.36 -19.70 -39.73
CA PHE A 36 2.29 -20.79 -40.71
C PHE A 36 0.86 -21.32 -40.84
N VAL A 37 0.37 -21.44 -42.08
CA VAL A 37 -0.86 -22.17 -42.39
C VAL A 37 -0.54 -23.54 -42.98
N HIS A 38 -0.73 -24.60 -42.20
CA HIS A 38 -0.68 -25.96 -42.69
C HIS A 38 -2.06 -26.37 -43.22
N ASN A 39 -2.25 -26.21 -44.53
CA ASN A 39 -3.34 -26.86 -45.24
C ASN A 39 -3.01 -28.36 -45.36
N ARG A 40 -3.84 -29.23 -44.76
CA ARG A 40 -3.68 -30.70 -44.81
C ARG A 40 -3.81 -31.30 -46.22
N GLN A 41 -4.13 -30.48 -47.24
CA GLN A 41 -4.15 -30.82 -48.66
C GLN A 41 -3.15 -30.02 -49.55
N GLY A 42 -2.43 -29.01 -49.01
CA GLY A 42 -1.06 -28.71 -49.45
C GLY A 42 -0.67 -27.47 -50.33
N VAL A 43 -1.48 -26.45 -50.64
CA VAL A 43 -1.01 -25.28 -51.48
C VAL A 43 -1.70 -23.92 -51.22
N VAL A 44 -0.95 -22.81 -51.04
CA VAL A 44 -1.31 -21.37 -51.36
C VAL A 44 -0.04 -20.46 -51.51
N PRO A 45 0.00 -19.42 -52.40
CA PRO A 45 1.04 -18.35 -52.44
C PRO A 45 0.53 -16.87 -52.25
N GLN A 46 1.43 -15.87 -52.20
CA GLN A 46 1.30 -14.51 -51.57
C GLN A 46 1.66 -13.30 -52.50
N ALA A 47 1.34 -12.02 -52.14
CA ALA A 47 1.79 -10.77 -52.84
C ALA A 47 1.74 -9.44 -52.00
N THR A 48 2.37 -8.34 -52.47
CA THR A 48 2.75 -7.07 -51.74
C THR A 48 2.65 -5.76 -52.58
N ALA A 49 2.72 -4.52 -51.97
CA ALA A 49 3.31 -3.25 -52.55
C ALA A 49 3.07 -1.91 -51.75
N THR A 50 3.73 -0.80 -52.14
CA THR A 50 4.06 0.47 -51.40
C THR A 50 3.52 1.84 -51.97
N PRO A 51 3.68 3.02 -51.28
CA PRO A 51 3.02 4.33 -51.58
C PRO A 51 3.92 5.55 -51.99
N SER A 52 3.35 6.76 -52.24
CA SER A 52 4.11 8.03 -52.45
C SER A 52 3.37 9.41 -52.30
N GLN A 53 3.85 10.25 -51.36
CA GLN A 53 4.13 11.72 -51.28
C GLN A 53 3.18 12.91 -51.69
N THR A 54 3.38 14.02 -50.95
CA THR A 54 2.69 15.35 -50.89
C THR A 54 3.56 16.52 -51.43
N PRO A 55 3.04 17.77 -51.54
CA PRO A 55 3.87 18.95 -51.23
C PRO A 55 3.18 20.14 -50.48
N THR A 56 4.02 21.02 -49.91
CA THR A 56 3.76 22.07 -48.89
C THR A 56 3.86 23.52 -49.42
N LEU A 57 3.40 24.53 -48.66
CA LEU A 57 3.84 25.95 -48.75
C LEU A 57 3.80 26.70 -47.39
N THR A 58 4.69 27.69 -47.21
CA THR A 58 4.97 28.46 -45.97
C THR A 58 4.69 29.99 -46.08
N PRO A 59 4.57 30.76 -44.98
CA PRO A 59 4.09 32.15 -44.95
C PRO A 59 5.13 33.23 -44.57
N THR A 60 4.69 34.50 -44.45
CA THR A 60 5.51 35.68 -44.06
C THR A 60 4.75 36.59 -43.04
N PRO A 61 5.40 37.23 -42.03
CA PRO A 61 4.71 37.76 -40.82
C PRO A 61 4.74 39.30 -40.65
N ALA A 62 4.10 39.83 -39.58
CA ALA A 62 4.38 41.20 -39.08
C ALA A 62 4.04 41.46 -37.59
N ALA A 63 5.02 42.06 -36.89
CA ALA A 63 4.95 43.07 -35.83
C ALA A 63 4.50 42.73 -34.38
N SER A 64 5.36 43.15 -33.43
CA SER A 64 5.20 43.07 -31.96
C SER A 64 5.00 44.47 -31.36
N LEU A 65 4.40 44.53 -30.16
CA LEU A 65 4.43 45.71 -29.27
C LEU A 65 4.56 45.28 -27.81
N THR A 66 5.46 45.93 -27.06
CA THR A 66 5.69 45.75 -25.62
C THR A 66 5.31 47.02 -24.84
N PRO A 67 4.94 46.87 -23.56
CA PRO A 67 5.21 47.92 -22.57
C PRO A 67 5.87 47.41 -21.26
N THR A 68 6.48 48.35 -20.55
CA THR A 68 7.39 48.19 -19.38
C THR A 68 6.66 48.26 -18.01
N PRO A 69 7.34 47.92 -16.88
CA PRO A 69 6.67 47.54 -15.63
C PRO A 69 6.30 48.68 -14.67
N SER A 70 5.54 48.33 -13.61
CA SER A 70 5.25 49.18 -12.43
C SER A 70 5.62 48.45 -11.11
N PRO A 71 5.76 49.18 -9.99
CA PRO A 71 6.63 48.76 -8.89
C PRO A 71 5.97 47.91 -7.78
N SER A 72 6.79 47.10 -7.11
CA SER A 72 6.42 46.25 -5.97
C SER A 72 6.05 47.04 -4.70
N PRO A 73 5.06 46.58 -3.92
CA PRO A 73 4.93 46.91 -2.50
C PRO A 73 5.86 46.03 -1.65
N SER A 74 6.22 46.51 -0.46
CA SER A 74 7.17 45.86 0.46
C SER A 74 6.65 44.55 1.06
N ALA A 75 7.54 43.57 1.21
CA ALA A 75 7.25 42.34 1.93
C ALA A 75 7.04 42.60 3.44
N THR A 76 5.91 42.12 3.95
CA THR A 76 5.76 41.70 5.34
C THR A 76 6.30 40.27 5.42
N PRO A 77 6.97 39.81 6.49
CA PRO A 77 7.29 38.40 6.62
C PRO A 77 5.98 37.61 6.72
N SER A 78 5.59 36.98 5.61
CA SER A 78 4.60 35.91 5.63
C SER A 78 5.23 34.73 6.34
N ALA A 79 4.47 34.05 7.19
CA ALA A 79 4.78 32.65 7.49
C ALA A 79 4.93 31.93 6.14
N GLN A 80 5.99 31.15 5.99
CA GLN A 80 6.13 30.30 4.82
C GLN A 80 5.06 29.21 4.95
N PRO A 81 4.29 28.89 3.89
CA PRO A 81 3.41 27.72 3.93
C PRO A 81 4.23 26.47 4.28
N PRO A 82 3.63 25.46 4.92
CA PRO A 82 4.30 24.19 5.15
C PRO A 82 4.85 23.65 3.83
N ALA A 83 5.93 22.85 3.90
CA ALA A 83 6.47 22.23 2.70
C ALA A 83 5.38 21.41 1.99
N GLU A 84 5.19 21.71 0.71
CA GLU A 84 4.34 20.95 -0.19
C GLU A 84 5.19 19.91 -0.93
N ASP A 85 4.64 18.72 -1.10
CA ASP A 85 5.22 17.59 -1.81
C ASP A 85 4.08 16.65 -2.27
N TRP A 86 4.42 15.51 -2.84
CA TRP A 86 3.44 14.51 -3.28
C TRP A 86 2.81 13.73 -2.12
N GLN A 87 1.51 13.94 -1.93
CA GLN A 87 0.68 13.27 -0.93
C GLN A 87 0.04 12.01 -1.49
N THR A 88 0.73 10.88 -1.39
CA THR A 88 0.21 9.55 -1.76
C THR A 88 -0.80 9.02 -0.72
N GLN A 89 -1.78 8.22 -1.11
CA GLN A 89 -2.79 7.65 -0.21
C GLN A 89 -3.21 6.29 -0.76
N THR A 90 -3.10 5.23 0.04
CA THR A 90 -3.78 3.96 -0.25
C THR A 90 -5.22 4.08 0.24
N LEU A 91 -6.16 4.06 -0.70
CA LEU A 91 -7.57 4.34 -0.46
C LEU A 91 -8.37 3.11 -0.03
N GLU A 92 -8.01 1.93 -0.56
CA GLU A 92 -8.68 0.67 -0.24
C GLU A 92 -7.63 -0.45 -0.21
N VAL A 93 -7.58 -1.18 0.92
CA VAL A 93 -6.45 -2.05 1.33
C VAL A 93 -6.79 -3.55 1.39
N ARG A 94 -7.91 -3.99 0.78
CA ARG A 94 -8.37 -5.40 0.87
C ARG A 94 -9.09 -5.87 -0.38
N GLY A 95 -8.53 -6.91 -1.00
CA GLY A 95 -9.02 -7.51 -2.25
C GLY A 95 -8.58 -6.69 -3.45
N ARG A 96 -8.25 -7.35 -4.57
CA ARG A 96 -7.69 -6.68 -5.77
C ARG A 96 -8.59 -5.53 -6.21
N THR A 97 -8.15 -4.31 -6.00
CA THR A 97 -8.96 -3.09 -6.14
C THR A 97 -8.15 -2.01 -6.84
N GLY A 98 -8.82 -1.05 -7.47
CA GLY A 98 -8.18 0.00 -8.30
C GLY A 98 -7.84 -0.41 -9.73
N LEU A 99 -8.17 -1.63 -10.17
CA LEU A 99 -7.98 -2.06 -11.55
C LEU A 99 -8.76 -1.16 -12.51
N GLY A 100 -8.06 -0.56 -13.48
CA GLY A 100 -8.67 0.33 -14.46
C GLY A 100 -9.22 1.64 -13.87
N ALA A 101 -8.67 2.11 -12.74
CA ALA A 101 -9.08 3.38 -12.11
C ALA A 101 -9.19 4.52 -13.14
N SER A 102 -10.29 5.27 -13.09
CA SER A 102 -10.46 6.54 -13.82
C SER A 102 -10.87 7.63 -12.83
N LEU A 103 -10.30 8.81 -12.99
CA LEU A 103 -10.41 9.96 -12.10
C LEU A 103 -11.03 11.15 -12.84
N ALA A 104 -12.03 11.77 -12.22
CA ALA A 104 -12.53 13.10 -12.59
C ALA A 104 -12.57 14.00 -11.35
N LEU A 105 -12.43 15.31 -11.54
CA LEU A 105 -12.64 16.31 -10.47
C LEU A 105 -13.99 17.01 -10.69
N ASP A 106 -14.62 17.46 -9.61
CA ASP A 106 -15.83 18.29 -9.66
C ASP A 106 -15.51 19.80 -9.80
N GLU A 107 -16.54 20.66 -9.79
CA GLU A 107 -16.40 22.13 -9.81
C GLU A 107 -15.76 22.71 -8.53
N GLN A 108 -15.40 21.88 -7.55
CA GLN A 108 -14.70 22.25 -6.31
C GLN A 108 -13.25 21.72 -6.30
N GLY A 109 -12.82 20.98 -7.34
CA GLY A 109 -11.53 20.30 -7.40
C GLY A 109 -11.48 18.99 -6.59
N LEU A 110 -12.61 18.49 -6.09
CA LEU A 110 -12.65 17.28 -5.28
C LEU A 110 -12.60 16.03 -6.19
N PRO A 111 -11.78 15.02 -5.87
CA PRO A 111 -11.62 13.83 -6.71
C PRO A 111 -12.76 12.81 -6.59
N HIS A 112 -13.16 12.28 -7.75
CA HIS A 112 -14.09 11.18 -7.95
C HIS A 112 -13.43 10.07 -8.77
N ILE A 113 -13.40 8.86 -8.26
CA ILE A 113 -12.70 7.71 -8.85
C ILE A 113 -13.70 6.57 -9.11
N SER A 114 -13.74 6.07 -10.33
CA SER A 114 -14.39 4.79 -10.67
C SER A 114 -13.34 3.71 -10.92
N TYR A 115 -13.58 2.49 -10.45
CA TYR A 115 -12.59 1.41 -10.53
C TYR A 115 -13.25 0.02 -10.43
N GLN A 116 -12.53 -1.02 -10.85
CA GLN A 116 -12.91 -2.39 -10.54
C GLN A 116 -12.32 -2.84 -9.20
N ALA A 117 -13.17 -3.43 -8.35
CA ALA A 117 -12.79 -4.14 -7.14
C ALA A 117 -13.20 -5.61 -7.22
N LEU A 118 -12.54 -6.50 -6.47
CA LEU A 118 -12.77 -7.94 -6.50
C LEU A 118 -13.24 -8.48 -5.14
N THR A 119 -14.46 -9.03 -5.10
CA THR A 119 -14.97 -9.79 -3.96
C THR A 119 -14.75 -11.28 -4.24
N GLY A 120 -13.65 -11.82 -3.70
CA GLY A 120 -13.19 -13.18 -4.03
C GLY A 120 -12.68 -13.25 -5.48
N PHE A 121 -13.42 -13.95 -6.36
CA PHE A 121 -13.03 -14.14 -7.77
C PHE A 121 -13.88 -13.33 -8.78
N LEU A 122 -14.86 -12.55 -8.31
CA LEU A 122 -15.76 -11.77 -9.18
C LEU A 122 -15.46 -10.27 -9.03
N GLY A 123 -15.21 -9.60 -10.14
CA GLY A 123 -15.07 -8.15 -10.20
C GLY A 123 -16.42 -7.47 -10.13
N HIS A 124 -16.48 -6.32 -9.46
CA HIS A 124 -17.63 -5.41 -9.43
C HIS A 124 -17.15 -3.99 -9.73
N LEU A 125 -18.07 -3.14 -10.21
CA LEU A 125 -17.80 -1.72 -10.39
C LEU A 125 -17.99 -0.98 -9.06
N SER A 126 -16.94 -0.29 -8.63
CA SER A 126 -16.92 0.54 -7.43
C SER A 126 -16.65 2.01 -7.79
N TYR A 127 -17.09 2.88 -6.90
CA TYR A 127 -16.93 4.32 -6.99
C TYR A 127 -16.56 4.88 -5.62
N MET A 128 -15.62 5.81 -5.60
CA MET A 128 -15.17 6.51 -4.40
C MET A 128 -14.96 7.99 -4.70
N HIS A 129 -15.26 8.86 -3.74
CA HIS A 129 -15.03 10.31 -3.89
C HIS A 129 -14.66 10.96 -2.57
N TRP A 130 -13.95 12.08 -2.63
CA TRP A 130 -13.58 12.88 -1.48
C TRP A 130 -14.67 13.91 -1.20
N ASP A 131 -15.21 13.95 0.02
CA ASP A 131 -16.25 14.93 0.40
C ASP A 131 -15.69 16.24 1.00
N GLY A 132 -14.36 16.39 0.99
CA GLY A 132 -13.63 17.45 1.67
C GLY A 132 -13.13 17.08 3.08
N VAL A 133 -13.56 15.96 3.65
CA VAL A 133 -13.21 15.52 5.01
C VAL A 133 -12.79 14.05 5.08
N VAL A 134 -13.46 13.17 4.33
CA VAL A 134 -13.21 11.72 4.22
C VAL A 134 -13.50 11.19 2.81
N TRP A 135 -12.93 10.03 2.47
CA TRP A 135 -13.30 9.31 1.26
C TRP A 135 -14.58 8.49 1.48
N GLN A 136 -15.55 8.68 0.59
CA GLN A 136 -16.86 8.03 0.59
C GLN A 136 -16.92 7.00 -0.54
N THR A 137 -17.13 5.72 -0.22
CA THR A 137 -17.18 4.60 -1.17
C THR A 137 -18.61 4.08 -1.40
N SER A 138 -18.90 3.58 -2.60
CA SER A 138 -20.14 2.88 -2.93
C SER A 138 -19.94 1.86 -4.05
N ILE A 139 -20.63 0.72 -3.97
CA ILE A 139 -20.72 -0.25 -5.07
C ILE A 139 -21.74 0.25 -6.09
N VAL A 140 -21.34 0.32 -7.36
CA VAL A 140 -22.15 0.81 -8.49
C VAL A 140 -22.89 -0.35 -9.16
N ASP A 141 -22.17 -1.45 -9.43
CA ASP A 141 -22.73 -2.66 -10.03
C ASP A 141 -21.99 -3.91 -9.54
N ASP A 142 -22.72 -4.79 -8.86
CA ASP A 142 -22.28 -6.03 -8.20
C ASP A 142 -22.69 -7.31 -8.95
N ARG A 143 -23.38 -7.15 -10.08
CA ARG A 143 -24.00 -8.25 -10.82
C ARG A 143 -22.99 -8.84 -11.80
N GLU A 144 -22.53 -10.07 -11.53
CA GLU A 144 -21.61 -10.81 -12.40
C GLU A 144 -20.24 -10.10 -12.54
N ASN A 145 -19.33 -10.61 -13.35
CA ASN A 145 -17.94 -10.11 -13.42
C ASN A 145 -17.85 -8.76 -14.19
N THR A 146 -17.97 -7.65 -13.48
CA THR A 146 -18.21 -6.30 -14.03
C THR A 146 -17.18 -5.27 -13.56
N GLY A 147 -17.22 -4.07 -14.13
CA GLY A 147 -16.38 -2.93 -13.74
C GLY A 147 -15.10 -2.75 -14.55
N TYR A 148 -14.78 -3.66 -15.48
CA TYR A 148 -13.65 -3.48 -16.40
C TYR A 148 -13.83 -2.27 -17.32
N ASP A 149 -12.71 -1.71 -17.76
CA ASP A 149 -12.62 -0.59 -18.71
C ASP A 149 -13.53 0.59 -18.30
N SER A 150 -13.61 0.85 -17.00
CA SER A 150 -14.44 1.91 -16.42
C SER A 150 -13.88 3.29 -16.70
N ASP A 151 -14.75 4.23 -17.04
CA ASP A 151 -14.38 5.64 -17.23
C ASP A 151 -15.47 6.56 -16.67
N ILE A 152 -15.07 7.69 -16.06
CA ILE A 152 -15.95 8.56 -15.26
C ILE A 152 -15.91 10.01 -15.72
N VAL A 153 -17.08 10.65 -15.71
CA VAL A 153 -17.27 12.09 -15.92
C VAL A 153 -18.28 12.64 -14.92
N ILE A 154 -18.07 13.87 -14.46
CA ILE A 154 -18.98 14.59 -13.57
C ILE A 154 -19.82 15.56 -14.40
N ASP A 155 -21.13 15.60 -14.18
CA ASP A 155 -22.01 16.58 -14.83
C ASP A 155 -21.98 17.94 -14.13
N SER A 156 -22.49 18.98 -14.79
CA SER A 156 -22.60 20.35 -14.24
C SER A 156 -23.59 20.50 -13.07
N SER A 157 -23.98 19.39 -12.43
CA SER A 157 -24.73 19.34 -11.17
C SER A 157 -24.00 18.49 -10.12
N GLY A 158 -22.71 18.19 -10.33
CA GLY A 158 -21.87 17.41 -9.42
C GLY A 158 -22.17 15.91 -9.42
N ARG A 159 -22.87 15.37 -10.43
CA ARG A 159 -23.29 13.95 -10.42
C ARG A 159 -22.35 13.09 -11.27
N PRO A 160 -21.74 12.04 -10.69
CA PRO A 160 -20.90 11.12 -11.43
C PRO A 160 -21.71 10.26 -12.42
N GLN A 161 -21.11 10.06 -13.59
CA GLN A 161 -21.58 9.19 -14.65
C GLN A 161 -20.42 8.30 -15.12
N ILE A 162 -20.67 7.00 -15.20
CA ILE A 162 -19.63 5.99 -15.45
C ILE A 162 -20.03 5.14 -16.66
N SER A 163 -19.16 5.00 -17.67
CA SER A 163 -19.25 3.90 -18.64
C SER A 163 -18.41 2.72 -18.19
N TYR A 164 -18.87 1.50 -18.44
CA TYR A 164 -18.14 0.30 -18.04
C TYR A 164 -18.50 -0.92 -18.88
N ARG A 165 -17.57 -1.88 -18.92
CA ARG A 165 -17.80 -3.19 -19.50
C ARG A 165 -18.53 -4.08 -18.49
N GLY A 166 -19.72 -4.54 -18.87
CA GLY A 166 -20.51 -5.49 -18.10
C GLY A 166 -20.18 -6.94 -18.45
N ASP A 167 -20.92 -7.88 -17.86
CA ASP A 167 -20.72 -9.31 -18.14
C ASP A 167 -20.91 -9.63 -19.63
N LEU A 168 -20.21 -10.68 -20.06
CA LEU A 168 -20.03 -11.12 -21.44
C LEU A 168 -19.47 -10.03 -22.39
N GLY A 169 -18.98 -8.92 -21.85
CA GLY A 169 -18.42 -7.80 -22.61
C GLY A 169 -19.46 -6.83 -23.17
N SER A 170 -20.61 -6.67 -22.52
CA SER A 170 -21.61 -5.64 -22.89
C SER A 170 -21.16 -4.23 -22.52
N LEU A 171 -21.68 -3.17 -23.17
CA LEU A 171 -21.46 -1.78 -22.74
C LEU A 171 -22.61 -1.29 -21.88
N ASN A 172 -22.29 -0.82 -20.68
CA ASN A 172 -23.23 -0.30 -19.70
C ASN A 172 -22.87 1.13 -19.29
N TRP A 173 -23.87 1.84 -18.76
CA TRP A 173 -23.74 3.19 -18.24
C TRP A 173 -24.46 3.31 -16.89
N ALA A 174 -23.84 4.01 -15.94
CA ALA A 174 -24.42 4.32 -14.64
C ALA A 174 -24.41 5.84 -14.38
N LEU A 175 -25.43 6.32 -13.65
CA LEU A 175 -25.56 7.69 -13.16
C LEU A 175 -26.01 7.66 -11.70
N TRP A 176 -25.37 8.49 -10.87
CA TRP A 176 -25.89 8.80 -9.54
C TRP A 176 -27.05 9.79 -9.64
N ASP A 177 -28.26 9.41 -9.22
CA ASP A 177 -29.44 10.29 -9.28
C ASP A 177 -29.54 11.30 -8.12
N GLY A 178 -28.61 11.24 -7.17
CA GLY A 178 -28.62 11.95 -5.90
C GLY A 178 -29.00 11.06 -4.69
N ASN A 179 -29.48 9.84 -4.94
CA ASN A 179 -29.90 8.88 -3.91
C ASN A 179 -29.51 7.42 -4.22
N GLN A 180 -29.38 7.04 -5.50
CA GLN A 180 -28.98 5.70 -5.93
C GLN A 180 -28.29 5.69 -7.31
N TRP A 181 -27.62 4.58 -7.62
CA TRP A 181 -27.08 4.30 -8.95
C TRP A 181 -28.15 3.78 -9.93
N VAL A 182 -28.50 4.62 -10.91
CA VAL A 182 -29.35 4.27 -12.05
C VAL A 182 -28.47 3.71 -13.16
N ARG A 183 -28.76 2.48 -13.60
CA ARG A 183 -27.97 1.74 -14.61
C ARG A 183 -28.78 1.50 -15.89
N GLU A 184 -28.16 1.67 -17.06
CA GLU A 184 -28.73 1.32 -18.37
C GLU A 184 -27.75 0.51 -19.23
N LEU A 185 -28.30 -0.42 -20.03
CA LEU A 185 -27.55 -1.09 -21.09
C LEU A 185 -27.43 -0.14 -22.29
N ALA A 186 -26.23 0.40 -22.52
CA ALA A 186 -25.96 1.36 -23.60
C ALA A 186 -25.78 0.67 -24.96
N HIS A 187 -25.11 -0.50 -24.99
CA HIS A 187 -25.02 -1.35 -26.17
C HIS A 187 -25.02 -2.84 -25.78
N GLY A 188 -26.01 -3.59 -26.26
CA GLY A 188 -26.16 -5.02 -26.00
C GLY A 188 -25.49 -5.89 -27.06
N GLY A 189 -24.68 -6.85 -26.61
CA GLY A 189 -24.00 -7.84 -27.45
C GLY A 189 -22.79 -8.41 -26.70
N PRO A 190 -22.30 -9.62 -27.06
CA PRO A 190 -21.04 -10.09 -26.52
C PRO A 190 -19.90 -9.22 -27.06
N SER A 191 -18.91 -8.95 -26.21
CA SER A 191 -17.61 -8.40 -26.62
C SER A 191 -17.62 -7.00 -27.28
N VAL A 192 -18.57 -6.14 -26.93
CA VAL A 192 -18.72 -4.77 -27.48
C VAL A 192 -18.22 -3.64 -26.56
N GLY A 193 -18.13 -3.84 -25.25
CA GLY A 193 -17.86 -2.78 -24.27
C GLY A 193 -16.38 -2.53 -23.97
N TYR A 194 -15.45 -2.96 -24.83
CA TYR A 194 -14.02 -2.93 -24.53
C TYR A 194 -13.41 -1.54 -24.69
N SER A 195 -12.40 -1.23 -23.87
CA SER A 195 -11.60 0.01 -23.93
C SER A 195 -12.46 1.28 -23.95
N SER A 196 -13.45 1.32 -23.04
CA SER A 196 -14.47 2.37 -23.03
C SER A 196 -13.90 3.73 -22.61
N ALA A 197 -14.43 4.80 -23.18
CA ALA A 197 -14.13 6.18 -22.79
C ALA A 197 -15.39 7.04 -22.89
N ILE A 198 -15.65 7.91 -21.92
CA ILE A 198 -16.89 8.70 -21.81
C ILE A 198 -16.63 10.21 -21.84
N ALA A 199 -17.50 10.96 -22.49
CA ALA A 199 -17.44 12.41 -22.54
C ALA A 199 -18.85 13.03 -22.48
N LEU A 200 -18.98 14.13 -21.73
CA LEU A 200 -20.17 14.98 -21.72
C LEU A 200 -19.99 16.17 -22.66
N HIS A 201 -20.98 16.42 -23.52
CA HIS A 201 -20.98 17.62 -24.33
C HIS A 201 -21.11 18.86 -23.43
N PRO A 202 -20.20 19.85 -23.48
CA PRO A 202 -20.07 20.90 -22.46
C PRO A 202 -21.37 21.69 -22.21
N ILE A 203 -22.10 22.06 -23.27
CA ILE A 203 -23.36 22.83 -23.14
C ILE A 203 -24.60 21.95 -22.92
N SER A 204 -24.79 20.90 -23.73
CA SER A 204 -26.03 20.10 -23.71
C SER A 204 -26.05 18.99 -22.66
N GLN A 205 -24.90 18.69 -22.05
CA GLN A 205 -24.69 17.56 -21.14
C GLN A 205 -25.11 16.20 -21.77
N GLN A 206 -25.10 16.12 -23.12
CA GLN A 206 -25.33 14.88 -23.85
C GLN A 206 -24.14 13.93 -23.64
N ILE A 207 -24.45 12.65 -23.43
CA ILE A 207 -23.48 11.60 -23.13
C ILE A 207 -22.99 10.95 -24.43
N HIS A 208 -21.68 10.84 -24.57
CA HIS A 208 -20.99 10.17 -25.66
C HIS A 208 -20.02 9.15 -25.09
N ILE A 209 -20.06 7.92 -25.60
CA ILE A 209 -19.19 6.82 -25.18
C ILE A 209 -18.53 6.22 -26.42
N LEU A 210 -17.21 6.09 -26.37
CA LEU A 210 -16.39 5.36 -27.33
C LEU A 210 -16.15 3.94 -26.79
N HIS A 211 -16.21 2.92 -27.63
CA HIS A 211 -15.98 1.52 -27.23
C HIS A 211 -15.60 0.64 -28.41
N ILE A 212 -15.02 -0.54 -28.16
CA ILE A 212 -14.53 -1.47 -29.19
C ILE A 212 -15.30 -2.79 -29.17
N ASN A 213 -15.79 -3.22 -30.33
CA ASN A 213 -16.19 -4.60 -30.57
C ASN A 213 -14.97 -5.43 -30.97
N ILE A 214 -14.46 -6.25 -30.05
CA ILE A 214 -13.22 -7.03 -30.26
C ILE A 214 -13.41 -8.24 -31.19
N ILE A 215 -14.65 -8.61 -31.53
CA ILE A 215 -14.95 -9.68 -32.50
C ILE A 215 -14.93 -9.13 -33.93
N THR A 216 -15.43 -7.92 -34.14
CA THR A 216 -15.47 -7.28 -35.48
C THR A 216 -14.28 -6.35 -35.74
N GLY A 217 -13.55 -5.92 -34.70
CA GLY A 217 -12.52 -4.89 -34.78
C GLY A 217 -13.11 -3.50 -35.03
N GLU A 218 -14.36 -3.27 -34.64
CA GLU A 218 -15.05 -1.98 -34.86
C GLU A 218 -14.89 -1.07 -33.65
N LEU A 219 -14.40 0.15 -33.90
CA LEU A 219 -14.50 1.24 -32.95
C LEU A 219 -15.85 1.93 -33.14
N LEU A 220 -16.61 2.04 -32.05
CA LEU A 220 -18.01 2.43 -32.02
C LEU A 220 -18.20 3.65 -31.13
N HIS A 221 -18.96 4.63 -31.63
CA HIS A 221 -19.40 5.80 -30.88
C HIS A 221 -20.90 5.63 -30.58
N THR A 222 -21.23 5.49 -29.30
CA THR A 222 -22.60 5.36 -28.79
C THR A 222 -22.98 6.61 -28.00
N ARG A 223 -24.10 7.25 -28.34
CA ARG A 223 -24.60 8.45 -27.65
C ARG A 223 -26.03 8.28 -27.15
N ARG A 224 -26.34 8.88 -26.02
CA ARG A 224 -27.70 8.86 -25.44
C ARG A 224 -28.58 9.88 -26.13
N ILE A 225 -29.80 9.49 -26.47
CA ILE A 225 -30.86 10.32 -27.05
C ILE A 225 -32.13 10.22 -26.19
N THR A 226 -33.15 11.04 -26.46
CA THR A 226 -34.39 11.12 -25.66
C THR A 226 -35.07 9.77 -25.40
N ASN A 227 -34.94 8.79 -26.32
CA ASN A 227 -35.58 7.49 -26.25
C ASN A 227 -34.58 6.32 -26.37
N GLY A 228 -33.43 6.41 -25.69
CA GLY A 228 -32.43 5.33 -25.62
C GLY A 228 -31.08 5.71 -26.23
N TRP A 229 -30.42 4.75 -26.87
CA TRP A 229 -29.03 4.89 -27.33
C TRP A 229 -28.92 4.72 -28.85
N VAL A 230 -27.98 5.45 -29.47
CA VAL A 230 -27.66 5.35 -30.90
C VAL A 230 -26.16 5.16 -31.08
N THR A 231 -25.79 4.09 -31.78
CA THR A 231 -24.40 3.75 -32.12
C THR A 231 -24.10 4.04 -33.59
N VAL A 232 -22.90 4.55 -33.86
CA VAL A 232 -22.31 4.67 -35.20
C VAL A 232 -20.87 4.15 -35.19
N THR A 233 -20.42 3.54 -36.29
CA THR A 233 -19.01 3.13 -36.43
C THR A 233 -18.11 4.35 -36.65
N VAL A 234 -17.00 4.40 -35.90
CA VAL A 234 -15.92 5.39 -36.02
C VAL A 234 -14.87 4.88 -37.01
N ALA A 235 -14.40 3.64 -36.80
CA ALA A 235 -13.32 3.02 -37.54
C ALA A 235 -13.46 1.48 -37.54
N GLN A 236 -12.67 0.83 -38.40
CA GLN A 236 -12.64 -0.61 -38.64
C GLN A 236 -11.20 -1.12 -38.47
N ASN A 237 -11.03 -2.38 -38.06
CA ASN A 237 -9.75 -3.02 -37.74
C ASN A 237 -8.99 -2.38 -36.56
N VAL A 238 -9.71 -1.83 -35.59
CA VAL A 238 -9.14 -1.24 -34.36
C VAL A 238 -8.82 -2.36 -33.35
N VAL A 239 -7.67 -2.25 -32.69
CA VAL A 239 -7.19 -3.22 -31.69
C VAL A 239 -7.52 -2.69 -30.29
N PRO A 240 -8.08 -3.51 -29.37
CA PRO A 240 -8.35 -3.08 -28.00
C PRO A 240 -7.06 -2.70 -27.25
N THR A 241 -7.18 -1.68 -26.42
CA THR A 241 -6.12 -1.06 -25.61
C THR A 241 -6.57 -0.99 -24.14
N SER A 242 -5.71 -0.54 -23.21
CA SER A 242 -6.21 -0.19 -21.85
C SER A 242 -7.13 1.03 -21.88
N ARG A 243 -6.77 2.06 -22.68
CA ARG A 243 -7.55 3.30 -22.87
C ARG A 243 -7.48 3.86 -24.29
N ASN A 244 -8.52 4.62 -24.62
CA ASN A 244 -8.61 5.51 -25.78
C ASN A 244 -8.99 6.91 -25.31
N GLY A 245 -8.49 7.95 -25.97
CA GLY A 245 -8.92 9.32 -25.69
C GLY A 245 -10.27 9.65 -26.34
N LEU A 246 -11.18 10.25 -25.56
CA LEU A 246 -12.42 10.85 -26.05
C LEU A 246 -12.63 12.19 -25.34
N ALA A 247 -12.66 13.30 -26.08
CA ALA A 247 -12.80 14.62 -25.47
C ALA A 247 -13.52 15.62 -26.39
N PHE A 248 -14.22 16.57 -25.78
CA PHE A 248 -14.74 17.74 -26.48
C PHE A 248 -13.69 18.86 -26.51
N ASP A 249 -13.65 19.60 -27.62
CA ASP A 249 -12.89 20.84 -27.69
C ASP A 249 -13.72 22.05 -27.22
N LEU A 250 -13.10 23.23 -27.14
CA LEU A 250 -13.74 24.49 -26.70
C LEU A 250 -14.88 24.95 -27.62
N ASN A 251 -15.03 24.36 -28.82
CA ASN A 251 -16.14 24.63 -29.75
C ASN A 251 -17.29 23.61 -29.61
N GLY A 252 -17.16 22.61 -28.73
CA GLY A 252 -18.12 21.50 -28.61
C GLY A 252 -18.02 20.47 -29.75
N ILE A 253 -16.90 20.41 -30.47
CA ILE A 253 -16.62 19.32 -31.42
C ILE A 253 -16.06 18.14 -30.62
N LEU A 254 -16.58 16.93 -30.87
CA LEU A 254 -16.09 15.71 -30.24
C LEU A 254 -14.90 15.14 -31.04
N HIS A 255 -13.84 14.78 -30.33
CA HIS A 255 -12.61 14.21 -30.87
C HIS A 255 -12.28 12.89 -30.18
N ALA A 256 -11.69 11.97 -30.91
CA ALA A 256 -11.29 10.64 -30.41
C ALA A 256 -9.88 10.30 -30.88
N THR A 257 -9.11 9.62 -30.03
CA THR A 257 -7.82 9.02 -30.38
C THR A 257 -7.86 7.51 -30.15
N TYR A 258 -7.23 6.76 -31.05
CA TYR A 258 -7.26 5.29 -31.00
C TYR A 258 -6.06 4.68 -31.74
N TYR A 259 -5.82 3.40 -31.48
CA TYR A 259 -4.78 2.60 -32.11
C TYR A 259 -5.37 1.62 -33.14
N ASP A 260 -4.94 1.71 -34.40
CA ASP A 260 -5.48 0.90 -35.50
C ASP A 260 -4.72 -0.43 -35.75
N GLY A 261 -3.90 -0.87 -34.79
CA GLY A 261 -2.99 -2.01 -34.96
C GLY A 261 -1.62 -1.65 -35.55
N ALA A 262 -1.37 -0.39 -35.92
CA ALA A 262 -0.04 0.09 -36.31
C ALA A 262 0.25 1.54 -35.89
N SER A 263 -0.74 2.44 -36.00
CA SER A 263 -0.60 3.89 -35.92
C SER A 263 -1.53 4.51 -34.88
N LEU A 264 -1.12 5.66 -34.37
CA LEU A 264 -1.95 6.54 -33.56
C LEU A 264 -2.85 7.35 -34.50
N GLN A 265 -4.15 7.14 -34.39
CA GLN A 265 -5.17 7.83 -35.16
C GLN A 265 -5.83 8.92 -34.32
N TYR A 266 -6.25 9.99 -34.99
CA TYR A 266 -7.04 11.08 -34.43
C TYR A 266 -8.27 11.32 -35.32
N ALA A 267 -9.46 11.28 -34.74
CA ALA A 267 -10.72 11.47 -35.44
C ALA A 267 -11.58 12.57 -34.83
N THR A 268 -12.36 13.24 -35.67
CA THR A 268 -13.27 14.32 -35.30
C THR A 268 -14.69 14.01 -35.76
N TRP A 269 -15.71 14.47 -35.02
CA TRP A 269 -17.11 14.20 -35.30
C TRP A 269 -17.86 15.46 -35.74
N ASP A 270 -18.47 15.44 -36.93
CA ASP A 270 -19.19 16.59 -37.52
C ASP A 270 -20.65 16.76 -37.01
N GLY A 271 -21.06 15.94 -36.04
CA GLY A 271 -22.45 15.81 -35.59
C GLY A 271 -23.22 14.65 -36.25
N SER A 272 -22.66 14.01 -37.27
CA SER A 272 -23.22 12.86 -37.99
C SER A 272 -22.18 11.79 -38.33
N ASN A 273 -21.04 12.19 -38.88
CA ASN A 273 -19.96 11.33 -39.39
C ASN A 273 -18.66 11.60 -38.63
N TRP A 274 -17.75 10.62 -38.70
CA TRP A 274 -16.38 10.76 -38.23
C TRP A 274 -15.42 10.98 -39.41
N SER A 275 -14.43 11.84 -39.23
CA SER A 275 -13.29 12.00 -40.14
C SER A 275 -11.98 11.81 -39.37
N SER A 276 -11.12 10.89 -39.83
CA SER A 276 -9.86 10.53 -39.18
C SER A 276 -8.62 10.98 -39.97
N GLN A 277 -7.52 11.14 -39.24
CA GLN A 277 -6.18 11.42 -39.75
C GLN A 277 -5.13 10.74 -38.85
N ILE A 278 -3.98 10.40 -39.44
CA ILE A 278 -2.85 9.81 -38.72
C ILE A 278 -2.15 10.91 -37.90
N ALA A 279 -1.97 10.67 -36.60
CA ALA A 279 -1.17 11.52 -35.71
C ALA A 279 0.29 11.05 -35.61
N ASP A 280 0.53 9.74 -35.51
CA ASP A 280 1.85 9.11 -35.66
C ASP A 280 1.72 7.74 -36.35
N SER A 281 2.66 7.42 -37.23
CA SER A 281 2.80 6.11 -37.91
C SER A 281 4.25 5.60 -37.92
N SER A 282 5.10 6.20 -37.09
CA SER A 282 6.55 5.96 -37.05
C SER A 282 6.89 4.80 -36.12
N GLY A 283 6.52 3.58 -36.50
CA GLY A 283 6.68 2.38 -35.67
C GLY A 283 5.34 1.70 -35.40
N ASN A 284 5.27 0.90 -34.34
CA ASN A 284 4.02 0.36 -33.83
C ASN A 284 3.59 1.18 -32.60
N VAL A 285 2.69 2.14 -32.80
CA VAL A 285 2.48 3.27 -31.88
C VAL A 285 1.01 3.57 -31.62
N GLY A 286 0.67 3.98 -30.39
CA GLY A 286 -0.66 4.54 -30.06
C GLY A 286 -1.43 3.84 -28.95
N LEU A 287 -0.85 2.83 -28.28
CA LEU A 287 -1.46 2.22 -27.09
C LEU A 287 -1.54 3.24 -25.94
N ASP A 288 -2.42 2.95 -24.99
CA ASP A 288 -2.59 3.69 -23.72
C ASP A 288 -2.65 5.21 -23.94
N ASN A 289 -3.40 5.62 -24.97
CA ASN A 289 -3.45 7.00 -25.43
C ASN A 289 -4.45 7.82 -24.61
N SER A 290 -4.05 9.03 -24.25
CA SER A 290 -4.88 10.00 -23.53
C SER A 290 -4.86 11.33 -24.31
N LEU A 291 -6.01 12.01 -24.37
CA LEU A 291 -6.22 13.20 -25.20
C LEU A 291 -6.63 14.40 -24.34
N ALA A 292 -5.93 15.52 -24.50
CA ALA A 292 -6.27 16.81 -23.92
C ALA A 292 -6.14 17.94 -24.95
N PHE A 293 -6.53 19.16 -24.60
CA PHE A 293 -6.39 20.35 -25.44
C PHE A 293 -5.65 21.46 -24.70
N ASN A 294 -4.86 22.25 -25.41
CA ASN A 294 -4.32 23.51 -24.88
C ASN A 294 -5.31 24.66 -25.05
N SER A 295 -5.05 25.79 -24.39
CA SER A 295 -5.81 27.06 -24.48
C SER A 295 -6.02 27.54 -25.92
N GLY A 296 -5.11 27.17 -26.82
CA GLY A 296 -5.20 27.42 -28.26
C GLY A 296 -6.12 26.46 -29.03
N ASN A 297 -6.89 25.61 -28.35
CA ASN A 297 -7.78 24.58 -28.88
C ASN A 297 -7.08 23.58 -29.83
N ARG A 298 -5.84 23.19 -29.51
CA ARG A 298 -5.07 22.20 -30.29
C ARG A 298 -4.89 20.91 -29.49
N PRO A 299 -5.12 19.74 -30.08
CA PRO A 299 -5.02 18.45 -29.40
C PRO A 299 -3.58 18.12 -28.99
N GLN A 300 -3.47 17.53 -27.80
CA GLN A 300 -2.27 17.09 -27.09
C GLN A 300 -2.52 15.62 -26.72
N ILE A 301 -1.58 14.72 -27.04
CA ILE A 301 -1.78 13.28 -26.88
C ILE A 301 -0.54 12.66 -26.25
N SER A 302 -0.68 12.00 -25.10
CA SER A 302 0.31 11.03 -24.61
C SER A 302 -0.04 9.64 -25.13
N TYR A 303 0.96 8.82 -25.45
CA TYR A 303 0.75 7.47 -25.98
C TYR A 303 2.01 6.60 -25.85
N TYR A 304 1.83 5.29 -25.77
CA TYR A 304 2.91 4.31 -25.73
C TYR A 304 3.36 3.89 -27.15
N ASP A 305 4.67 3.88 -27.35
CA ASP A 305 5.36 3.30 -28.51
C ASP A 305 5.80 1.87 -28.15
N ILE A 306 5.11 0.88 -28.73
CA ILE A 306 5.43 -0.53 -28.50
C ILE A 306 6.81 -0.86 -29.09
N GLY A 307 7.10 -0.33 -30.28
CA GLY A 307 8.32 -0.67 -31.02
C GLY A 307 9.60 -0.18 -30.35
N ASN A 308 9.52 0.95 -29.64
CA ASN A 308 10.64 1.53 -28.89
C ASN A 308 10.53 1.32 -27.37
N HIS A 309 9.46 0.68 -26.88
CA HIS A 309 9.15 0.53 -25.46
C HIS A 309 9.25 1.86 -24.68
N ALA A 310 8.63 2.92 -25.18
CA ALA A 310 8.76 4.28 -24.63
C ALA A 310 7.45 5.07 -24.66
N LEU A 311 7.32 6.05 -23.77
CA LEU A 311 6.26 7.05 -23.80
C LEU A 311 6.59 8.12 -24.83
N LYS A 312 5.60 8.48 -25.64
CA LYS A 312 5.67 9.57 -26.62
C LYS A 312 4.55 10.57 -26.40
N TYR A 313 4.79 11.77 -26.91
CA TYR A 313 3.84 12.87 -26.88
C TYR A 313 3.71 13.43 -28.30
N ALA A 314 2.46 13.56 -28.74
CA ALA A 314 2.07 14.11 -30.03
C ALA A 314 1.22 15.36 -29.83
N TYR A 315 1.47 16.38 -30.63
CA TYR A 315 0.67 17.61 -30.61
C TYR A 315 0.46 18.14 -32.02
N PHE A 316 -0.75 18.66 -32.27
CA PHE A 316 -1.02 19.35 -33.52
C PHE A 316 -0.59 20.81 -33.41
N ASN A 317 0.36 21.25 -34.24
CA ASN A 317 0.87 22.63 -34.21
C ASN A 317 -0.02 23.64 -34.96
N GLY A 318 -1.19 23.21 -35.45
CA GLY A 318 -2.09 23.99 -36.32
C GLY A 318 -1.92 23.70 -37.82
N THR A 319 -0.83 23.06 -38.24
CA THR A 319 -0.61 22.64 -39.65
C THR A 319 -0.24 21.17 -39.80
N SER A 320 0.38 20.57 -38.79
CA SER A 320 0.88 19.19 -38.82
C SER A 320 1.00 18.63 -37.41
N TRP A 321 0.90 17.31 -37.30
CA TRP A 321 1.30 16.58 -36.09
C TRP A 321 2.81 16.66 -35.91
N GLN A 322 3.23 16.89 -34.67
CA GLN A 322 4.61 16.81 -34.20
C GLN A 322 4.67 15.72 -33.14
N THR A 323 5.75 14.96 -33.11
CA THR A 323 5.97 13.87 -32.15
C THR A 323 7.33 14.00 -31.48
N GLN A 324 7.41 13.65 -30.21
CA GLN A 324 8.66 13.57 -29.46
C GLN A 324 8.59 12.41 -28.46
N PHE A 325 9.75 11.86 -28.12
CA PHE A 325 9.89 10.97 -26.98
C PHE A 325 9.72 11.76 -25.68
N VAL A 326 9.02 11.16 -24.72
CA VAL A 326 8.96 11.64 -23.32
C VAL A 326 10.03 10.89 -22.55
N THR A 327 9.97 9.56 -22.50
CA THR A 327 11.03 8.68 -21.97
C THR A 327 11.95 8.20 -23.11
N ALA A 328 13.18 7.79 -22.78
CA ALA A 328 14.08 7.24 -23.81
C ALA A 328 13.64 5.83 -24.25
N PRO A 329 14.00 5.38 -25.47
CA PRO A 329 13.74 4.03 -25.93
C PRO A 329 14.22 2.95 -24.94
N GLY A 330 13.30 2.10 -24.48
CA GLY A 330 13.54 1.05 -23.50
C GLY A 330 13.19 1.38 -22.04
N GLU A 331 12.89 2.64 -21.71
CA GLU A 331 12.60 3.06 -20.32
C GLU A 331 11.14 2.80 -19.87
N GLY A 332 10.23 2.45 -20.79
CA GLY A 332 8.83 2.21 -20.48
C GLY A 332 7.96 3.47 -20.57
N GLY A 333 6.87 3.51 -19.79
CA GLY A 333 5.87 4.59 -19.82
C GLY A 333 4.53 4.16 -20.44
N ARG A 334 3.92 3.13 -19.85
CA ARG A 334 2.55 2.67 -20.15
C ARG A 334 1.53 3.37 -19.25
N SER A 335 0.25 3.06 -19.42
CA SER A 335 -0.84 3.59 -18.58
C SER A 335 -0.86 5.12 -18.49
N SER A 336 -0.57 5.79 -19.61
CA SER A 336 -0.37 7.24 -19.62
C SER A 336 -1.68 8.01 -19.50
N SER A 337 -1.67 9.11 -18.75
CA SER A 337 -2.78 10.07 -18.69
C SER A 337 -2.22 11.49 -18.82
N ILE A 338 -2.85 12.34 -19.63
CA ILE A 338 -2.39 13.71 -19.93
C ILE A 338 -3.41 14.74 -19.49
N ALA A 339 -2.93 15.78 -18.80
CA ALA A 339 -3.70 16.98 -18.48
C ALA A 339 -2.87 18.25 -18.79
N LEU A 340 -3.54 19.40 -18.89
CA LEU A 340 -2.90 20.70 -19.11
C LEU A 340 -3.47 21.74 -18.16
N ASP A 341 -2.60 22.59 -17.61
CA ASP A 341 -3.01 23.75 -16.81
C ASP A 341 -3.47 24.93 -17.69
N SER A 342 -3.91 26.00 -17.02
CA SER A 342 -4.31 27.27 -17.66
C SER A 342 -3.16 28.04 -18.36
N SER A 343 -1.91 27.60 -18.17
CA SER A 343 -0.69 28.15 -18.79
C SER A 343 -0.16 27.31 -19.97
N ASP A 344 -0.89 26.28 -20.40
CA ASP A 344 -0.48 25.27 -21.38
C ASP A 344 0.72 24.39 -20.92
N THR A 345 1.02 24.33 -19.61
CA THR A 345 1.95 23.32 -19.05
C THR A 345 1.35 21.94 -19.26
N VAL A 346 2.12 21.02 -19.81
CA VAL A 346 1.69 19.63 -20.03
C VAL A 346 2.12 18.78 -18.86
N PHE A 347 1.18 18.04 -18.27
CA PHE A 347 1.42 17.04 -17.22
C PHE A 347 1.05 15.66 -17.77
N ILE A 348 1.93 14.67 -17.62
CA ILE A 348 1.69 13.29 -18.03
C ILE A 348 2.05 12.33 -16.90
N SER A 349 1.07 11.67 -16.29
CA SER A 349 1.34 10.54 -15.39
C SER A 349 1.63 9.29 -16.20
N TYR A 350 2.59 8.46 -15.77
CA TYR A 350 2.93 7.22 -16.47
C TYR A 350 3.57 6.16 -15.57
N TYR A 351 3.44 4.91 -15.99
CA TYR A 351 4.07 3.75 -15.36
C TYR A 351 5.36 3.34 -16.09
N ALA A 352 6.49 3.37 -15.39
CA ALA A 352 7.79 2.94 -15.90
C ALA A 352 8.61 2.26 -14.79
N THR A 353 9.44 1.28 -15.15
CA THR A 353 10.39 0.60 -14.24
C THR A 353 9.83 0.16 -12.86
N GLY A 354 8.54 -0.15 -12.77
CA GLY A 354 7.87 -0.55 -11.53
C GLY A 354 7.31 0.59 -10.68
N ASN A 355 7.33 1.84 -11.16
CA ASN A 355 7.00 3.03 -10.37
C ASN A 355 6.05 3.99 -11.13
N LEU A 356 5.38 4.85 -10.35
CA LEU A 356 4.57 5.94 -10.88
C LEU A 356 5.44 7.19 -11.04
N PHE A 357 5.41 7.79 -12.23
CA PHE A 357 6.12 9.03 -12.54
C PHE A 357 5.18 10.10 -13.10
N LEU A 358 5.62 11.35 -12.97
CA LEU A 358 5.06 12.50 -13.66
C LEU A 358 6.10 13.10 -14.60
N ALA A 359 5.72 13.36 -15.85
CA ALA A 359 6.48 14.19 -16.77
C ALA A 359 5.79 15.54 -16.96
N THR A 360 6.46 16.62 -16.59
CA THR A 360 5.96 17.99 -16.67
C THR A 360 6.70 18.73 -17.77
N ARG A 361 6.00 19.48 -18.64
CA ARG A 361 6.61 20.22 -19.75
C ARG A 361 6.09 21.65 -19.84
N ASN A 362 6.97 22.57 -19.43
CA ASN A 362 6.85 24.00 -19.66
C ASN A 362 7.91 24.44 -20.69
N GLY A 363 7.55 24.45 -21.98
CA GLY A 363 8.45 24.80 -23.07
C GLY A 363 8.81 23.62 -23.98
N ALA A 364 10.10 23.27 -24.08
CA ALA A 364 10.59 22.30 -25.07
C ALA A 364 10.81 20.89 -24.49
N SER A 365 11.50 20.77 -23.37
CA SER A 365 11.82 19.52 -22.65
C SER A 365 10.70 19.09 -21.69
N PHE A 366 10.77 17.83 -21.25
CA PHE A 366 10.09 17.38 -20.04
C PHE A 366 11.08 17.38 -18.88
N ASP A 367 10.60 17.78 -17.72
CA ASP A 367 11.16 17.50 -16.40
C ASP A 367 10.39 16.30 -15.80
N PHE A 368 11.03 15.56 -14.89
CA PHE A 368 10.50 14.27 -14.41
C PHE A 368 10.54 14.18 -12.89
N GLU A 369 9.45 13.66 -12.32
CA GLU A 369 9.26 13.46 -10.89
C GLU A 369 8.79 12.03 -10.63
N LEU A 370 9.30 11.42 -9.55
CA LEU A 370 8.93 10.09 -9.07
C LEU A 370 7.83 10.28 -8.01
N LEU A 371 6.61 9.82 -8.30
CA LEU A 371 5.43 10.05 -7.45
C LEU A 371 5.23 8.95 -6.41
N ASP A 372 5.47 7.70 -6.80
CA ASP A 372 5.41 6.53 -5.92
C ASP A 372 6.41 5.48 -6.41
N ASP A 373 7.31 5.06 -5.51
CA ASP A 373 8.37 4.07 -5.75
C ASP A 373 8.14 2.75 -4.99
N THR A 374 6.95 2.57 -4.41
CA THR A 374 6.60 1.39 -3.59
C THR A 374 6.31 0.13 -4.41
N ARG A 375 7.20 -0.17 -5.37
CA ARG A 375 7.37 -1.43 -6.10
C ARG A 375 6.14 -1.92 -6.89
N ASP A 376 6.27 -1.94 -8.21
CA ASP A 376 5.24 -2.35 -9.17
C ASP A 376 3.93 -1.55 -9.01
N THR A 377 4.09 -0.24 -8.77
CA THR A 377 3.04 0.74 -8.49
C THR A 377 2.85 1.72 -9.67
N GLY A 378 1.62 2.15 -9.94
CA GLY A 378 1.31 3.18 -10.96
C GLY A 378 0.61 2.70 -12.22
N GLU A 379 0.24 1.41 -12.31
CA GLU A 379 -0.54 0.92 -13.45
C GLU A 379 -1.93 1.59 -13.51
N PHE A 380 -2.50 1.71 -14.71
CA PHE A 380 -3.78 2.38 -14.96
C PHE A 380 -3.89 3.82 -14.40
N SER A 381 -2.77 4.55 -14.28
CA SER A 381 -2.77 5.94 -13.76
C SER A 381 -3.76 6.86 -14.49
N SER A 382 -4.58 7.63 -13.77
CA SER A 382 -5.53 8.61 -14.31
C SER A 382 -5.30 9.96 -13.64
N LEU A 383 -5.05 11.00 -14.44
CA LEU A 383 -4.61 12.33 -14.01
C LEU A 383 -5.68 13.40 -14.25
N GLY A 384 -5.95 14.22 -13.24
CA GLY A 384 -6.71 15.47 -13.34
C GLY A 384 -5.95 16.63 -12.67
N LEU A 385 -6.32 17.88 -12.97
CA LEU A 385 -5.77 19.08 -12.33
C LEU A 385 -6.90 19.90 -11.70
N ASP A 386 -6.69 20.43 -10.50
CA ASP A 386 -7.63 21.39 -9.88
C ASP A 386 -7.53 22.81 -10.49
N ASP A 387 -8.38 23.72 -10.01
CA ASP A 387 -8.39 25.13 -10.41
C ASP A 387 -7.08 25.89 -10.07
N ASN A 388 -6.25 25.36 -9.15
CA ASN A 388 -4.94 25.91 -8.80
C ASN A 388 -3.82 25.37 -9.70
N GLY A 389 -4.07 24.28 -10.44
CA GLY A 389 -3.09 23.54 -11.23
C GLY A 389 -2.38 22.42 -10.47
N ASN A 390 -2.84 22.08 -9.27
CA ASN A 390 -2.35 20.91 -8.52
C ASN A 390 -2.74 19.64 -9.26
N ALA A 391 -1.83 18.68 -9.35
CA ALA A 391 -2.10 17.42 -10.02
C ALA A 391 -2.65 16.37 -9.04
N HIS A 392 -3.68 15.66 -9.49
CA HIS A 392 -4.35 14.57 -8.79
C HIS A 392 -4.24 13.32 -9.67
N VAL A 393 -3.70 12.21 -9.14
CA VAL A 393 -3.51 10.97 -9.90
C VAL A 393 -4.06 9.78 -9.12
N ALA A 394 -5.05 9.08 -9.66
CA ALA A 394 -5.51 7.79 -9.14
C ALA A 394 -4.84 6.64 -9.93
N TYR A 395 -4.42 5.56 -9.27
CA TYR A 395 -3.64 4.49 -9.89
C TYR A 395 -3.74 3.16 -9.14
N TYR A 396 -3.38 2.08 -9.82
CA TYR A 396 -3.30 0.74 -9.26
C TYR A 396 -1.90 0.44 -8.74
N ASP A 397 -1.81 0.00 -7.50
CA ASP A 397 -0.64 -0.68 -6.97
C ASP A 397 -0.75 -2.17 -7.30
N SER A 398 0.09 -2.69 -8.19
CA SER A 398 -0.03 -4.10 -8.62
C SER A 398 0.64 -5.10 -7.66
N TYR A 399 1.47 -4.62 -6.73
CA TYR A 399 2.19 -5.45 -5.76
C TYR A 399 1.36 -5.72 -4.51
N PHE A 400 0.72 -4.69 -3.96
CA PHE A 400 -0.26 -4.81 -2.88
C PHE A 400 -1.68 -5.12 -3.39
N ALA A 401 -1.96 -4.83 -4.68
CA ALA A 401 -3.24 -4.95 -5.34
C ALA A 401 -4.32 -3.96 -4.84
N ASP A 402 -3.87 -2.76 -4.49
CA ASP A 402 -4.65 -1.70 -3.86
C ASP A 402 -4.94 -0.53 -4.81
N LEU A 403 -6.02 0.21 -4.53
CA LEU A 403 -6.28 1.50 -5.15
C LEU A 403 -5.49 2.58 -4.42
N LYS A 404 -4.65 3.31 -5.14
CA LYS A 404 -3.92 4.47 -4.64
C LYS A 404 -4.32 5.75 -5.35
N TYR A 405 -3.99 6.84 -4.69
CA TYR A 405 -4.20 8.21 -5.15
C TYR A 405 -3.01 9.07 -4.70
N VAL A 406 -2.54 10.00 -5.50
CA VAL A 406 -1.47 10.94 -5.14
C VAL A 406 -1.86 12.34 -5.59
N THR A 407 -1.63 13.34 -4.74
CA THR A 407 -1.93 14.75 -5.04
C THR A 407 -0.79 15.66 -4.61
N TRP A 408 -0.55 16.76 -5.32
CA TRP A 408 0.31 17.82 -4.78
C TRP A 408 -0.41 18.51 -3.62
N GLY A 409 0.29 18.75 -2.49
CA GLY A 409 -0.32 19.37 -1.32
C GLY A 409 0.61 19.43 -0.08
N PRO A 410 0.13 19.96 1.05
CA PRO A 410 0.92 20.09 2.27
C PRO A 410 1.27 18.71 2.86
N ASN A 411 2.52 18.55 3.29
CA ASN A 411 3.07 17.27 3.76
C ASN A 411 2.38 16.66 4.99
N TRP A 412 1.65 17.48 5.74
CA TRP A 412 1.05 17.12 7.01
C TRP A 412 -0.38 17.66 7.10
N GLU A 413 -1.32 16.78 7.44
CA GLU A 413 -2.66 17.15 7.88
C GLU A 413 -2.67 17.44 9.38
N PHE A 414 -3.45 18.45 9.78
CA PHE A 414 -3.60 18.89 11.18
C PHE A 414 -5.07 18.84 11.58
N ARG A 415 -5.37 18.21 12.71
CA ARG A 415 -6.73 18.06 13.26
C ARG A 415 -6.74 18.56 14.71
N PRO A 416 -7.44 19.67 15.02
CA PRO A 416 -7.60 20.15 16.39
C PRO A 416 -8.33 19.14 17.27
N VAL A 417 -7.75 18.81 18.43
CA VAL A 417 -8.27 17.86 19.41
C VAL A 417 -8.99 18.58 20.55
N HIS A 418 -8.35 19.62 21.11
CA HIS A 418 -8.93 20.50 22.13
C HIS A 418 -8.49 21.95 21.89
N PRO A 419 -9.41 22.90 21.66
CA PRO A 419 -9.08 24.33 21.63
C PRO A 419 -9.06 24.92 23.06
N GLY A 420 -7.95 25.53 23.48
CA GLY A 420 -7.87 26.23 24.77
C GLY A 420 -6.43 26.62 25.17
N PRO A 421 -6.23 27.72 25.92
CA PRO A 421 -4.93 28.36 26.14
C PRO A 421 -3.82 27.51 26.79
N ASP A 422 -4.19 26.48 27.56
CA ASP A 422 -3.26 25.90 28.54
C ASP A 422 -3.14 24.36 28.49
N ASN A 423 -3.75 23.65 27.53
CA ASN A 423 -3.68 22.17 27.47
C ASN A 423 -2.22 21.67 27.29
N GLN A 424 -1.82 20.66 28.06
CA GLN A 424 -0.42 20.19 28.14
C GLN A 424 -0.29 18.65 28.22
N GLU A 425 0.95 18.18 28.00
CA GLU A 425 1.40 16.80 28.23
C GLU A 425 0.58 15.70 27.54
N PRO A 426 0.44 15.74 26.19
CA PRO A 426 -0.27 14.70 25.48
C PRO A 426 0.50 13.38 25.48
N SER A 427 -0.21 12.29 25.76
CA SER A 427 0.23 10.93 25.49
C SER A 427 -0.67 10.33 24.40
N LEU A 428 -0.07 10.08 23.24
CA LEU A 428 -0.70 9.46 22.08
C LEU A 428 -0.56 7.93 22.15
N ALA A 429 -1.61 7.21 21.79
CA ALA A 429 -1.57 5.78 21.52
C ALA A 429 -2.59 5.45 20.41
N LEU A 430 -2.35 4.39 19.64
CA LEU A 430 -3.26 3.96 18.58
C LEU A 430 -4.06 2.73 18.99
N ASN A 431 -5.36 2.73 18.67
CA ASN A 431 -6.18 1.53 18.62
C ASN A 431 -6.37 1.16 17.15
N GLU A 432 -5.59 0.21 16.67
CA GLU A 432 -5.40 -0.04 15.23
C GLU A 432 -4.84 1.21 14.53
N ILE A 433 -5.70 1.93 13.80
CA ILE A 433 -5.42 3.21 13.13
C ILE A 433 -6.11 4.41 13.81
N ASN A 434 -6.92 4.18 14.84
CA ASN A 434 -7.70 5.22 15.52
C ASN A 434 -6.92 5.79 16.72
N PRO A 435 -6.50 7.07 16.68
CA PRO A 435 -5.74 7.67 17.76
C PRO A 435 -6.60 7.93 19.00
N GLY A 436 -6.03 7.64 20.17
CA GLY A 436 -6.45 8.19 21.45
C GLY A 436 -5.37 9.10 22.01
N LEU A 437 -5.77 10.19 22.65
CA LEU A 437 -4.89 11.07 23.39
C LEU A 437 -5.40 11.21 24.83
N SER A 438 -4.53 10.97 25.81
CA SER A 438 -4.70 11.56 27.14
C SER A 438 -3.88 12.82 27.25
N TYR A 439 -4.34 13.79 28.02
CA TYR A 439 -3.66 15.08 28.23
C TYR A 439 -4.19 15.74 29.51
N TYR A 440 -3.47 16.75 29.96
CA TYR A 440 -3.86 17.55 31.10
C TYR A 440 -4.63 18.81 30.65
N ASN A 441 -5.82 19.01 31.22
CA ASN A 441 -6.76 20.05 30.83
C ASN A 441 -6.88 21.13 31.92
N PHE A 442 -6.54 22.36 31.55
CA PHE A 442 -6.61 23.58 32.40
C PHE A 442 -7.87 24.44 32.15
N ASP A 443 -8.67 24.14 31.12
CA ASP A 443 -9.87 24.90 30.77
C ASP A 443 -11.06 24.65 31.74
N ILE A 444 -10.93 23.61 32.57
CA ILE A 444 -11.92 23.19 33.57
C ILE A 444 -11.31 23.38 34.97
N VAL A 445 -12.13 23.80 35.95
CA VAL A 445 -11.71 24.02 37.35
C VAL A 445 -12.56 23.16 38.30
N PRO A 446 -11.96 22.30 39.14
CA PRO A 446 -10.51 22.03 39.26
C PRO A 446 -9.96 21.43 37.97
N ASP A 447 -8.65 21.56 37.78
CA ASP A 447 -7.91 21.02 36.64
C ASP A 447 -8.01 19.48 36.59
N GLU A 448 -8.16 18.91 35.39
CA GLU A 448 -8.53 17.50 35.22
C GLU A 448 -7.72 16.81 34.11
N ILE A 449 -7.51 15.50 34.25
CA ILE A 449 -7.00 14.69 33.14
C ILE A 449 -8.15 14.47 32.16
N ALA A 450 -7.89 14.66 30.88
CA ALA A 450 -8.83 14.38 29.81
C ALA A 450 -8.37 13.20 28.95
N TYR A 451 -9.33 12.50 28.36
CA TYR A 451 -9.11 11.55 27.28
C TYR A 451 -10.02 11.88 26.10
N ALA A 452 -9.44 11.99 24.92
CA ALA A 452 -10.11 12.11 23.64
C ALA A 452 -9.73 10.91 22.75
N HIS A 453 -10.65 10.43 21.93
CA HIS A 453 -10.39 9.43 20.91
C HIS A 453 -11.02 9.86 19.60
N TRP A 454 -10.47 9.41 18.49
CA TRP A 454 -11.08 9.60 17.17
C TRP A 454 -12.16 8.56 16.93
N ASP A 455 -13.32 8.98 16.43
CA ASP A 455 -14.45 8.08 16.12
C ASP A 455 -14.64 7.80 14.62
N GLY A 456 -13.77 8.31 13.76
CA GLY A 456 -13.92 8.23 12.31
C GLY A 456 -14.56 9.46 11.66
N SER A 457 -15.12 10.38 12.46
CA SER A 457 -15.72 11.65 12.01
C SER A 457 -15.17 12.87 12.74
N GLY A 458 -14.62 12.69 13.95
CA GLY A 458 -13.99 13.72 14.75
C GLY A 458 -13.54 13.21 16.11
N TRP A 459 -13.40 14.13 17.06
CA TRP A 459 -13.15 13.86 18.47
C TRP A 459 -14.47 14.05 19.25
N PRO A 460 -15.31 13.02 19.47
CA PRO A 460 -16.66 13.16 20.02
C PRO A 460 -16.68 13.43 21.54
N GLY A 461 -16.29 14.64 21.91
CA GLY A 461 -16.22 15.05 23.30
C GLY A 461 -15.07 14.41 24.07
N GLN A 462 -14.86 14.92 25.28
CA GLN A 462 -13.68 14.62 26.08
C GLN A 462 -14.14 13.97 27.37
N HIS A 463 -13.59 12.81 27.67
CA HIS A 463 -13.84 12.16 28.95
C HIS A 463 -12.99 12.86 30.00
N VAL A 464 -13.66 13.64 30.84
CA VAL A 464 -13.08 14.25 32.04
C VAL A 464 -12.85 13.16 33.09
N LEU A 465 -11.59 12.93 33.46
CA LEU A 465 -11.12 11.88 34.35
C LEU A 465 -10.63 12.49 35.66
N ALA A 466 -11.57 13.07 36.40
CA ALA A 466 -11.33 13.96 37.53
C ALA A 466 -10.10 13.63 38.42
N ASN A 467 -9.33 14.67 38.70
CA ASN A 467 -8.27 14.74 39.73
C ASN A 467 -8.65 15.84 40.75
N GLY A 468 -8.05 15.85 41.94
CA GLY A 468 -8.20 16.92 42.93
C GLY A 468 -7.40 18.20 42.62
N GLY A 469 -7.27 18.56 41.34
CA GLY A 469 -6.55 19.73 40.82
C GLY A 469 -5.01 19.63 40.92
N GLY A 470 -4.33 20.38 40.05
CA GLY A 470 -2.87 20.50 40.03
C GLY A 470 -2.15 19.52 39.09
N SER A 471 -1.05 20.00 38.52
CA SER A 471 -0.35 19.44 37.35
C SER A 471 -0.18 17.92 37.39
N ALA A 472 -0.63 17.25 36.33
CA ALA A 472 -0.62 15.80 36.26
C ALA A 472 -0.25 15.23 34.88
N HIS A 473 0.76 14.36 34.90
CA HIS A 473 1.37 13.73 33.74
C HIS A 473 0.63 12.45 33.39
N THR A 474 0.58 12.10 32.11
CA THR A 474 -0.24 10.98 31.62
C THR A 474 0.54 10.02 30.72
N ALA A 475 0.20 8.73 30.79
CA ALA A 475 0.64 7.71 29.83
C ALA A 475 -0.54 6.83 29.40
N LEU A 476 -0.85 6.85 28.11
CA LEU A 476 -1.93 6.09 27.48
C LEU A 476 -1.40 4.84 26.77
N ARG A 477 -2.15 3.73 26.88
CA ARG A 477 -2.02 2.53 26.04
C ARG A 477 -3.40 1.94 25.77
N TYR A 478 -3.57 1.22 24.67
CA TYR A 478 -4.72 0.34 24.48
C TYR A 478 -4.35 -1.09 24.87
N GLY A 479 -5.29 -1.81 25.48
CA GLY A 479 -5.16 -3.25 25.68
C GLY A 479 -5.45 -4.04 24.40
N SER A 480 -5.18 -5.34 24.42
CA SER A 480 -5.64 -6.29 23.41
C SER A 480 -7.18 -6.38 23.30
N ASP A 481 -7.90 -5.88 24.29
CA ASP A 481 -9.35 -5.66 24.23
C ASP A 481 -9.78 -4.39 23.46
N GLY A 482 -8.83 -3.63 22.91
CA GLY A 482 -9.05 -2.36 22.21
C GLY A 482 -9.52 -1.23 23.14
N GLN A 483 -9.48 -1.40 24.47
CA GLN A 483 -9.96 -0.42 25.44
C GLN A 483 -8.79 0.38 26.05
N PRO A 484 -8.96 1.71 26.26
CA PRO A 484 -7.88 2.55 26.75
C PRO A 484 -7.55 2.27 28.23
N ARG A 485 -6.25 2.28 28.50
CA ARG A 485 -5.59 2.19 29.80
C ARG A 485 -4.74 3.43 30.01
N LEU A 486 -4.81 4.02 31.19
CA LEU A 486 -4.21 5.31 31.47
C LEU A 486 -3.55 5.28 32.84
N ALA A 487 -2.27 5.63 32.89
CA ALA A 487 -1.57 5.91 34.14
C ALA A 487 -1.38 7.42 34.29
N SER A 488 -1.37 7.93 35.52
CA SER A 488 -1.14 9.36 35.77
C SER A 488 -0.49 9.66 37.11
N ILE A 489 0.43 10.62 37.13
CA ILE A 489 1.02 11.17 38.36
C ILE A 489 0.42 12.56 38.61
N SER A 490 -0.06 12.85 39.82
CA SER A 490 -0.37 14.21 40.27
C SER A 490 0.75 14.74 41.17
N ALA A 491 1.36 15.87 40.79
CA ALA A 491 2.38 16.52 41.61
C ALA A 491 1.78 17.19 42.87
N GLN A 492 0.52 17.64 42.79
CA GLN A 492 -0.19 18.26 43.91
C GLN A 492 -0.62 17.24 44.97
N GLU A 493 -1.23 16.14 44.54
CA GLU A 493 -1.66 15.05 45.43
C GLU A 493 -0.50 14.13 45.85
N ARG A 494 0.64 14.18 45.14
CA ARG A 494 1.78 13.25 45.27
C ARG A 494 1.37 11.79 45.08
N SER A 495 0.51 11.55 44.10
CA SER A 495 -0.13 10.25 43.88
C SER A 495 0.08 9.73 42.46
N LEU A 496 0.26 8.41 42.35
CA LEU A 496 0.16 7.65 41.11
C LEU A 496 -1.22 6.98 41.06
N SER A 497 -1.93 7.15 39.95
CA SER A 497 -3.23 6.51 39.71
C SER A 497 -3.22 5.74 38.39
N TYR A 498 -4.00 4.65 38.35
CA TYR A 498 -4.28 3.86 37.16
C TYR A 498 -5.78 3.93 36.85
N ARG A 499 -6.11 4.02 35.57
CA ARG A 499 -7.49 4.06 35.07
C ARG A 499 -7.63 3.11 33.89
N ARG A 500 -8.76 2.40 33.83
CA ARG A 500 -9.14 1.55 32.70
C ARG A 500 -10.58 1.78 32.32
N TRP A 501 -10.87 1.80 31.02
CA TRP A 501 -12.24 1.83 30.53
C TRP A 501 -12.83 0.42 30.51
N ASP A 502 -14.08 0.27 30.97
CA ASP A 502 -14.80 -1.03 31.01
C ASP A 502 -15.78 -1.25 29.84
N GLY A 503 -15.74 -0.37 28.83
CA GLY A 503 -16.73 -0.31 27.75
C GLY A 503 -17.88 0.68 28.01
N SER A 504 -18.02 1.18 29.25
CA SER A 504 -19.11 2.10 29.64
C SER A 504 -18.71 3.22 30.60
N SER A 505 -17.67 3.00 31.41
CA SER A 505 -17.18 3.94 32.41
C SER A 505 -15.70 3.75 32.71
N TRP A 506 -15.07 4.81 33.21
CA TRP A 506 -13.69 4.77 33.69
C TRP A 506 -13.63 4.23 35.12
N GLN A 507 -12.96 3.10 35.29
CA GLN A 507 -12.61 2.55 36.60
C GLN A 507 -11.25 3.10 37.01
N ALA A 508 -11.16 3.73 38.17
CA ALA A 508 -9.95 4.38 38.69
C ALA A 508 -9.46 3.71 39.98
N GLU A 509 -8.14 3.61 40.11
CA GLU A 509 -7.46 3.03 41.26
C GLU A 509 -6.25 3.91 41.67
N LEU A 510 -6.13 4.19 42.96
CA LEU A 510 -4.94 4.82 43.55
C LEU A 510 -3.86 3.75 43.71
N VAL A 511 -2.73 3.90 43.01
CA VAL A 511 -1.62 2.94 42.99
C VAL A 511 -0.64 3.23 44.13
N GLU A 512 -0.15 4.47 44.23
CA GLU A 512 0.74 4.90 45.32
C GLU A 512 0.46 6.37 45.70
N GLU A 513 0.62 6.72 46.98
CA GLU A 513 0.60 8.10 47.49
C GLU A 513 1.84 8.29 48.38
N VAL A 514 2.61 9.35 48.18
CA VAL A 514 3.87 9.57 48.93
C VAL A 514 3.80 10.76 49.90
N THR A 515 4.15 10.49 51.16
CA THR A 515 4.13 11.47 52.25
C THR A 515 5.42 12.28 52.39
N VAL A 516 6.50 11.87 51.70
CA VAL A 516 7.83 12.48 51.70
C VAL A 516 8.35 12.43 50.27
N GLY A 517 9.03 13.50 49.84
CA GLY A 517 9.43 13.68 48.44
C GLY A 517 8.24 14.03 47.55
N ASP A 518 8.32 13.57 46.32
CA ASP A 518 7.26 13.59 45.31
C ASP A 518 7.45 12.40 44.34
N LEU A 519 6.53 12.32 43.39
CA LEU A 519 6.67 11.52 42.18
C LEU A 519 6.99 12.51 41.05
N GLY A 520 7.93 12.15 40.18
CA GLY A 520 8.33 13.04 39.09
C GLY A 520 7.31 13.11 37.95
N HIS A 521 7.76 13.57 36.80
CA HIS A 521 6.89 13.97 35.69
C HIS A 521 6.81 12.86 34.62
N GLU A 522 7.85 12.07 34.49
CA GLU A 522 8.02 11.04 33.49
C GLU A 522 7.36 9.74 33.92
N ILE A 523 6.49 9.25 33.05
CA ILE A 523 5.67 8.07 33.26
C ILE A 523 5.59 7.27 31.97
N SER A 524 5.73 5.95 32.06
CA SER A 524 5.46 5.03 30.95
C SER A 524 4.52 3.93 31.42
N LEU A 525 3.44 3.73 30.69
CA LEU A 525 2.51 2.63 30.89
C LEU A 525 2.86 1.50 29.90
N LEU A 526 3.06 0.31 30.44
CA LEU A 526 3.37 -0.92 29.70
C LEU A 526 2.30 -1.95 30.04
N LEU A 527 1.88 -2.76 29.07
CA LEU A 527 0.95 -3.87 29.28
C LEU A 527 1.68 -5.21 29.09
N ASP A 528 1.22 -6.26 29.77
CA ASP A 528 1.63 -7.64 29.48
C ASP A 528 0.69 -8.29 28.44
N ARG A 529 0.96 -9.55 28.07
CA ARG A 529 0.14 -10.30 27.09
C ARG A 529 -1.29 -10.62 27.58
N ASN A 530 -1.62 -10.26 28.81
CA ASN A 530 -2.93 -10.43 29.46
C ASN A 530 -3.54 -9.06 29.84
N ASP A 531 -3.05 -7.97 29.23
CA ASP A 531 -3.41 -6.57 29.50
C ASP A 531 -3.16 -6.09 30.94
N GLN A 532 -2.27 -6.76 31.69
CA GLN A 532 -1.91 -6.34 33.04
C GLN A 532 -0.91 -5.18 33.02
N PRO A 533 -1.18 -4.09 33.76
CA PRO A 533 -0.34 -2.90 33.73
C PRO A 533 0.96 -3.05 34.53
N THR A 534 2.04 -2.54 33.93
CA THR A 534 3.25 -2.07 34.61
C THR A 534 3.41 -0.58 34.34
N ILE A 535 3.66 0.20 35.38
CA ILE A 535 3.94 1.63 35.31
C ILE A 535 5.40 1.85 35.70
N VAL A 536 6.17 2.48 34.81
CA VAL A 536 7.51 3.00 35.06
C VAL A 536 7.40 4.48 35.41
N TYR A 537 8.05 4.92 36.49
CA TYR A 537 8.04 6.31 36.94
C TYR A 537 9.24 6.62 37.84
N SER A 538 9.45 7.90 38.14
CA SER A 538 10.47 8.34 39.10
C SER A 538 9.88 8.63 40.48
N ARG A 539 10.64 8.31 41.54
CA ARG A 539 10.28 8.60 42.95
C ARG A 539 11.43 9.26 43.69
N ASP A 540 11.14 10.34 44.39
CA ASP A 540 12.05 10.98 45.35
C ASP A 540 11.83 10.40 46.76
N ASP A 541 12.88 9.92 47.40
CA ASP A 541 12.84 9.45 48.80
C ASP A 541 13.21 10.54 49.83
N GLY A 542 13.50 11.77 49.35
CA GLY A 542 14.00 12.90 50.12
C GLY A 542 15.54 12.99 50.18
N ALA A 543 16.25 12.03 49.59
CA ALA A 543 17.72 12.02 49.48
C ALA A 543 18.20 11.79 48.03
N ASN A 544 17.53 10.94 47.25
CA ASN A 544 17.79 10.68 45.84
C ASN A 544 16.47 10.44 45.08
N ARG A 545 16.44 10.78 43.79
CA ARG A 545 15.36 10.37 42.88
C ARG A 545 15.75 9.11 42.11
N ARG A 546 14.87 8.11 42.09
CA ARG A 546 15.14 6.74 41.58
C ARG A 546 14.07 6.27 40.61
N ILE A 547 14.45 5.35 39.73
CA ILE A 547 13.51 4.58 38.90
C ILE A 547 12.66 3.69 39.83
N ARG A 548 11.36 3.63 39.57
CA ARG A 548 10.42 2.79 40.28
C ARG A 548 9.45 2.13 39.29
N LEU A 549 9.11 0.88 39.61
CA LEU A 549 8.08 0.10 38.94
C LEU A 549 6.92 -0.12 39.91
N ALA A 550 5.69 0.02 39.40
CA ALA A 550 4.50 -0.55 39.99
C ALA A 550 3.87 -1.48 38.96
N TRP A 551 3.59 -2.75 39.30
CA TRP A 551 2.90 -3.67 38.38
C TRP A 551 1.77 -4.41 39.08
N TYR A 552 0.71 -4.71 38.35
CA TYR A 552 -0.44 -5.45 38.88
C TYR A 552 -0.28 -6.95 38.60
N ASP A 553 -0.31 -7.77 39.64
CA ASP A 553 -0.09 -9.22 39.55
C ASP A 553 -1.37 -10.05 39.29
N GLY A 554 -2.48 -9.39 38.99
CA GLY A 554 -3.82 -9.97 38.90
C GLY A 554 -4.66 -9.82 40.17
N ALA A 555 -4.05 -9.55 41.33
CA ALA A 555 -4.71 -9.39 42.62
C ALA A 555 -4.33 -8.12 43.39
N SER A 556 -3.13 -7.57 43.18
CA SER A 556 -2.62 -6.40 43.88
C SER A 556 -1.46 -5.73 43.14
N TRP A 557 -1.26 -4.43 43.43
CA TRP A 557 -0.08 -3.70 42.98
C TRP A 557 1.17 -4.10 43.78
N GLN A 558 2.20 -4.49 43.04
CA GLN A 558 3.54 -4.82 43.51
C GLN A 558 4.52 -3.71 43.10
N PHE A 559 5.61 -3.56 43.84
CA PHE A 559 6.53 -2.44 43.68
C PHE A 559 8.00 -2.86 43.73
N SER A 560 8.82 -2.21 42.91
CA SER A 560 10.29 -2.34 42.93
C SER A 560 10.93 -0.98 42.70
N THR A 561 11.94 -0.63 43.48
CA THR A 561 12.77 0.58 43.29
C THR A 561 14.16 0.15 42.88
N ASN A 562 14.74 0.86 41.91
CA ASN A 562 16.11 0.62 41.48
C ASN A 562 17.11 1.35 42.38
N ASP A 563 17.59 0.62 43.39
CA ASP A 563 18.66 1.08 44.29
C ASP A 563 20.08 0.74 43.78
N VAL A 564 20.20 0.06 42.64
CA VAL A 564 21.48 -0.44 42.08
C VAL A 564 22.10 0.58 41.12
N SER A 565 21.28 1.20 40.27
CA SER A 565 21.68 2.28 39.37
C SER A 565 22.11 3.56 40.12
N PRO A 566 22.78 4.52 39.45
CA PRO A 566 22.88 5.91 39.88
C PRO A 566 21.53 6.63 40.05
N PRO A 567 21.48 7.80 40.72
CA PRO A 567 20.27 8.63 40.80
C PRO A 567 19.89 9.25 39.46
N LEU A 568 18.60 9.56 39.30
CA LEU A 568 18.05 10.26 38.14
C LEU A 568 18.44 11.75 38.16
N GLY A 569 18.78 12.30 36.98
CA GLY A 569 19.19 13.69 36.83
C GLY A 569 18.12 14.74 37.15
N SER A 570 18.55 16.01 37.18
CA SER A 570 17.75 17.13 37.71
C SER A 570 16.53 17.55 36.88
N SER A 571 16.39 17.00 35.68
CA SER A 571 15.24 17.20 34.80
C SER A 571 14.38 15.93 34.62
N TYR A 572 14.63 14.90 35.45
CA TYR A 572 13.77 13.74 35.73
C TYR A 572 13.55 12.69 34.61
N GLU A 573 13.81 13.08 33.36
CA GLU A 573 13.98 12.30 32.12
C GLU A 573 14.24 10.77 32.26
N LEU A 574 13.18 9.98 32.06
CA LEU A 574 13.22 8.53 31.81
C LEU A 574 12.13 8.09 30.82
N ALA A 575 12.29 6.92 30.20
CA ALA A 575 11.25 6.23 29.45
C ALA A 575 11.37 4.71 29.61
N GLY A 576 10.24 4.01 29.55
CA GLY A 576 10.16 2.56 29.71
C GLY A 576 9.62 1.83 28.48
N ALA A 577 10.14 0.63 28.22
CA ALA A 577 9.63 -0.32 27.23
C ALA A 577 9.64 -1.75 27.80
N ARG A 578 8.87 -2.66 27.18
CA ARG A 578 8.74 -4.07 27.59
C ARG A 578 9.09 -4.99 26.43
N SER A 579 9.94 -5.99 26.66
CA SER A 579 10.21 -7.03 25.67
C SER A 579 9.10 -8.08 25.59
N PHE A 580 9.18 -8.90 24.56
CA PHE A 580 8.27 -10.03 24.37
C PHE A 580 8.38 -11.09 25.47
N ASP A 581 9.59 -11.38 25.96
CA ASP A 581 9.83 -12.35 27.05
C ASP A 581 9.48 -11.80 28.44
N GLY A 582 9.22 -10.49 28.54
CA GLY A 582 8.65 -9.84 29.72
C GLY A 582 9.65 -9.05 30.57
N LEU A 583 10.89 -8.89 30.12
CA LEU A 583 11.83 -7.93 30.70
C LEU A 583 11.29 -6.50 30.56
N ILE A 584 11.64 -5.65 31.52
CA ILE A 584 11.30 -4.23 31.49
C ILE A 584 12.59 -3.43 31.40
N TYR A 585 12.68 -2.65 30.33
CA TYR A 585 13.80 -1.80 30.00
C TYR A 585 13.45 -0.35 30.30
N VAL A 586 14.36 0.39 30.93
CA VAL A 586 14.18 1.80 31.29
C VAL A 586 15.41 2.59 30.87
N SER A 587 15.28 3.42 29.85
CA SER A 587 16.31 4.40 29.48
C SER A 587 16.21 5.62 30.37
N TYR A 588 17.33 6.14 30.86
CA TYR A 588 17.34 7.29 31.76
C TYR A 588 18.64 8.11 31.71
N TYR A 589 18.55 9.34 32.21
CA TYR A 589 19.65 10.29 32.31
C TYR A 589 20.30 10.28 33.71
N GLU A 590 21.62 10.05 33.79
CA GLU A 590 22.35 9.96 35.07
C GLU A 590 22.62 11.32 35.73
N MET A 591 22.28 11.43 37.03
CA MET A 591 22.58 12.61 37.84
C MET A 591 24.08 12.87 38.01
N GLY A 592 24.56 13.98 37.44
CA GLY A 592 25.90 14.51 37.69
C GLY A 592 27.04 13.81 36.93
N GLY A 593 26.77 12.66 36.32
CA GLY A 593 27.56 12.12 35.20
C GLY A 593 27.16 12.77 33.88
N GLY A 594 25.84 12.83 33.61
CA GLY A 594 25.34 13.25 32.30
C GLY A 594 25.41 12.13 31.26
N ASP A 595 25.36 10.86 31.69
CA ASP A 595 25.43 9.68 30.82
C ASP A 595 24.03 9.20 30.42
N LEU A 596 23.90 8.61 29.23
CA LEU A 596 22.75 7.79 28.85
C LEU A 596 22.90 6.38 29.43
N ARG A 597 21.89 5.91 30.17
CA ARG A 597 21.90 4.57 30.77
C ARG A 597 20.64 3.76 30.47
N LEU A 598 20.79 2.45 30.58
CA LEU A 598 19.71 1.48 30.48
C LEU A 598 19.67 0.65 31.77
N ALA A 599 18.56 0.77 32.52
CA ALA A 599 18.23 -0.16 33.60
C ALA A 599 17.32 -1.27 33.06
N THR A 600 17.56 -2.51 33.49
CA THR A 600 16.74 -3.68 33.11
C THR A 600 16.22 -4.36 34.37
N TRP A 601 14.93 -4.66 34.41
CA TRP A 601 14.29 -5.47 35.45
C TRP A 601 13.89 -6.83 34.88
N ASP A 602 14.41 -7.90 35.48
CA ASP A 602 14.23 -9.30 35.04
C ASP A 602 13.07 -10.06 35.72
N GLY A 603 12.25 -9.34 36.49
CA GLY A 603 11.21 -9.93 37.35
C GLY A 603 11.66 -10.21 38.79
N ALA A 604 12.96 -10.18 39.09
CA ALA A 604 13.52 -10.44 40.42
C ALA A 604 14.61 -9.45 40.86
N SER A 605 15.37 -8.88 39.93
CA SER A 605 16.51 -8.00 40.19
C SER A 605 16.70 -6.92 39.11
N TRP A 606 17.35 -5.83 39.52
CA TRP A 606 17.76 -4.73 38.65
C TRP A 606 19.19 -4.92 38.17
N HIS A 607 19.39 -4.72 36.87
CA HIS A 607 20.69 -4.61 36.22
C HIS A 607 20.81 -3.21 35.61
N ASP A 608 22.03 -2.68 35.54
CA ASP A 608 22.32 -1.34 35.02
C ASP A 608 23.49 -1.40 34.05
N GLU A 609 23.38 -0.70 32.93
CA GLU A 609 24.46 -0.54 31.97
C GLU A 609 24.52 0.87 31.37
N LEU A 610 25.74 1.26 31.00
CA LEU A 610 26.04 2.48 30.28
C LEU A 610 25.76 2.27 28.78
N ALA A 611 24.95 3.15 28.18
CA ALA A 611 24.64 3.13 26.75
C ALA A 611 25.49 4.15 25.96
N ASP A 612 25.68 5.36 26.51
CA ASP A 612 26.56 6.40 25.96
C ASP A 612 27.07 7.31 27.09
N ASP A 613 28.39 7.56 27.15
CA ASP A 613 29.01 8.53 28.07
C ASP A 613 29.30 9.89 27.41
N GLY A 614 29.15 10.01 26.08
CA GLY A 614 29.50 11.21 25.33
C GLY A 614 30.97 11.63 25.46
N GLY A 615 31.84 10.76 25.97
CA GLY A 615 33.21 11.09 26.38
C GLY A 615 33.32 11.89 27.70
N GLY A 616 32.33 11.82 28.58
CA GLY A 616 32.20 12.63 29.80
C GLY A 616 31.53 13.98 29.55
N ALA A 617 30.54 14.00 28.67
CA ALA A 617 29.74 15.17 28.28
C ALA A 617 28.33 15.07 28.88
N ASP A 618 27.59 16.18 28.94
CA ASP A 618 26.15 16.17 29.27
C ASP A 618 25.37 15.61 28.05
N THR A 619 25.21 14.28 28.01
CA THR A 619 24.56 13.48 26.98
C THR A 619 23.35 12.71 27.56
N GLY A 620 22.59 12.02 26.72
CA GLY A 620 21.52 11.13 27.19
C GLY A 620 20.25 11.82 27.70
N ARG A 621 20.06 13.12 27.42
CA ARG A 621 18.85 13.84 27.81
C ARG A 621 17.64 13.45 26.97
N PHE A 622 16.45 13.63 27.52
CA PHE A 622 15.15 13.26 26.91
C PHE A 622 15.18 11.87 26.24
N PRO A 623 15.55 10.80 26.97
CA PRO A 623 15.72 9.49 26.36
C PRO A 623 14.35 8.84 26.12
N ALA A 624 14.04 8.55 24.85
CA ALA A 624 12.85 7.81 24.45
C ALA A 624 13.27 6.42 23.93
N ILE A 625 12.55 5.36 24.32
CA ILE A 625 12.95 3.96 24.13
C ILE A 625 11.90 3.15 23.37
N ALA A 626 12.38 2.31 22.45
CA ALA A 626 11.60 1.28 21.78
C ALA A 626 12.41 -0.04 21.72
N ILE A 627 11.72 -1.15 21.44
CA ILE A 627 12.32 -2.49 21.34
C ILE A 627 11.91 -3.10 20.00
N ASP A 628 12.82 -3.80 19.33
CA ASP A 628 12.56 -4.70 18.19
C ASP A 628 12.98 -6.13 18.56
N ILE A 629 12.44 -7.16 17.90
CA ILE A 629 12.77 -8.56 18.16
C ILE A 629 13.45 -9.15 16.93
N ARG A 630 14.73 -9.57 17.08
CA ARG A 630 15.53 -10.17 15.99
C ARG A 630 15.77 -11.65 16.20
N LEU A 631 15.66 -12.43 15.13
CA LEU A 631 16.17 -13.80 15.09
C LEU A 631 17.66 -13.80 14.74
N ILE A 632 18.52 -13.88 15.75
CA ILE A 632 19.99 -13.91 15.59
C ILE A 632 20.48 -15.33 15.86
N ALA A 633 21.14 -15.94 14.88
CA ALA A 633 21.68 -17.32 14.94
C ALA A 633 20.66 -18.44 15.29
N GLY A 634 19.36 -18.14 15.31
CA GLY A 634 18.29 -19.08 15.69
C GLY A 634 17.64 -18.79 17.05
N GLU A 635 18.11 -17.77 17.77
CA GLU A 635 17.53 -17.30 19.03
C GLU A 635 16.85 -15.94 18.83
N LEU A 636 15.76 -15.68 19.57
CA LEU A 636 15.14 -14.36 19.62
C LEU A 636 15.95 -13.47 20.56
N VAL A 637 16.29 -12.27 20.09
CA VAL A 637 17.09 -11.27 20.80
C VAL A 637 16.36 -9.94 20.72
N ASP A 638 16.12 -9.33 21.88
CA ASP A 638 15.62 -7.96 21.95
C ASP A 638 16.70 -6.98 21.49
N VAL A 639 16.36 -6.15 20.52
CA VAL A 639 17.16 -4.99 20.12
C VAL A 639 16.56 -3.75 20.75
N VAL A 640 17.26 -3.21 21.74
CA VAL A 640 16.86 -1.96 22.40
C VAL A 640 17.29 -0.78 21.54
N ALA A 641 16.38 0.15 21.28
CA ALA A 641 16.59 1.36 20.49
C ALA A 641 16.24 2.60 21.34
N ILE A 642 17.10 3.62 21.33
CA ILE A 642 16.96 4.84 22.15
C ILE A 642 17.25 6.09 21.31
N GLY A 643 16.32 7.03 21.30
CA GLY A 643 16.52 8.40 20.80
C GLY A 643 16.83 9.31 21.98
N TYR A 644 17.80 10.21 21.86
CA TYR A 644 18.24 11.07 22.96
C TYR A 644 18.94 12.34 22.48
N TYR A 645 19.06 13.32 23.37
CA TYR A 645 19.69 14.61 23.13
C TYR A 645 21.06 14.70 23.82
N ASP A 646 22.07 15.05 23.03
CA ASP A 646 23.39 15.45 23.51
C ASP A 646 23.39 16.97 23.72
N ALA A 647 23.26 17.40 24.98
CA ALA A 647 23.16 18.81 25.34
C ALA A 647 24.49 19.57 25.19
N THR A 648 25.61 18.85 25.15
CA THR A 648 26.96 19.43 25.01
C THR A 648 27.25 19.79 23.56
N ASN A 649 26.97 18.87 22.63
CA ASN A 649 27.16 19.07 21.20
C ASN A 649 25.90 19.60 20.49
N GLN A 650 24.76 19.68 21.19
CA GLN A 650 23.45 20.06 20.66
C GLN A 650 22.99 19.16 19.51
N ASN A 651 23.16 17.85 19.66
CA ASN A 651 22.80 16.86 18.64
C ASN A 651 21.58 16.03 19.08
N ILE A 652 20.74 15.63 18.12
CA ILE A 652 19.85 14.49 18.30
C ILE A 652 20.66 13.24 17.95
N ASN A 653 20.69 12.27 18.85
CA ASN A 653 21.41 11.02 18.72
C ASN A 653 20.43 9.82 18.70
N TYR A 654 20.87 8.73 18.07
CA TYR A 654 20.21 7.44 18.09
C TYR A 654 21.20 6.36 18.53
N ALA A 655 20.81 5.59 19.54
CA ALA A 655 21.54 4.44 20.05
C ALA A 655 20.72 3.18 19.82
N PHE A 656 21.37 2.07 19.47
CA PHE A 656 20.74 0.76 19.49
C PHE A 656 21.70 -0.31 19.99
N ARG A 657 21.15 -1.40 20.54
CA ARG A 657 21.91 -2.52 21.09
C ARG A 657 21.34 -3.85 20.59
N ASP A 658 22.11 -4.58 19.79
CA ASP A 658 21.83 -5.99 19.45
C ASP A 658 22.66 -6.99 20.29
N THR A 659 23.94 -6.68 20.44
CA THR A 659 25.00 -7.46 21.08
C THR A 659 26.04 -6.53 21.71
N SER A 660 26.22 -5.35 21.13
CA SER A 660 26.94 -4.19 21.66
C SER A 660 26.16 -2.91 21.42
N TRP A 661 26.48 -1.84 22.16
CA TRP A 661 25.93 -0.52 21.90
C TRP A 661 26.51 0.11 20.62
N HIS A 662 25.63 0.66 19.79
CA HIS A 662 25.93 1.42 18.60
C HIS A 662 25.28 2.80 18.71
N THR A 663 26.08 3.87 18.76
CA THR A 663 25.61 5.25 18.89
C THR A 663 25.93 6.06 17.63
N ARG A 664 25.09 7.05 17.31
CA ARG A 664 25.34 8.03 16.24
C ARG A 664 24.55 9.31 16.46
N ALA A 665 25.12 10.44 16.05
CA ALA A 665 24.35 11.65 15.81
C ALA A 665 23.53 11.49 14.52
N VAL A 666 22.24 11.83 14.59
CA VAL A 666 21.29 11.81 13.47
C VAL A 666 20.91 13.22 13.03
N VAL A 667 20.91 14.20 13.95
CA VAL A 667 20.83 15.63 13.62
C VAL A 667 21.96 16.37 14.31
N PHE A 668 22.74 17.12 13.54
CA PHE A 668 23.85 17.94 14.03
C PHE A 668 23.42 19.38 14.30
N ASN A 669 23.78 19.94 15.45
CA ASN A 669 23.42 21.31 15.85
C ASN A 669 21.89 21.57 15.80
N ALA A 670 21.09 20.65 16.32
CA ALA A 670 19.64 20.81 16.48
C ALA A 670 19.27 22.09 17.26
N GLY A 671 20.17 22.52 18.15
CA GLY A 671 19.93 23.57 19.14
C GLY A 671 19.34 23.00 20.43
N PRO A 672 19.05 23.84 21.44
CA PRO A 672 18.33 23.41 22.63
C PRO A 672 16.93 22.90 22.27
N ILE A 673 16.48 21.84 22.93
CA ILE A 673 15.14 21.24 22.75
C ILE A 673 14.35 21.22 24.06
N SER A 674 13.02 21.12 23.99
CA SER A 674 12.14 20.90 25.17
C SER A 674 11.66 19.46 25.33
N SER A 675 11.59 18.68 24.24
CA SER A 675 11.09 17.31 24.28
C SER A 675 11.58 16.48 23.08
N LEU A 676 11.56 15.16 23.24
CA LEU A 676 11.91 14.16 22.23
C LEU A 676 11.04 12.91 22.43
N ASP A 677 10.56 12.30 21.36
CA ASP A 677 9.92 10.97 21.38
C ASP A 677 10.43 10.09 20.23
N LEU A 678 10.39 8.75 20.41
CA LEU A 678 10.91 7.74 19.49
C LEU A 678 9.86 6.66 19.23
N VAL A 679 9.65 6.35 17.95
CA VAL A 679 8.99 5.10 17.51
C VAL A 679 9.82 4.40 16.43
N LEU A 680 9.53 3.12 16.20
CA LEU A 680 10.17 2.32 15.15
C LEU A 680 9.19 2.08 14.00
N GLY A 681 9.66 2.28 12.78
CA GLY A 681 8.90 2.03 11.56
C GLY A 681 8.86 0.56 11.13
N ASN A 682 8.39 0.32 9.90
CA ASN A 682 8.14 -1.02 9.36
C ASN A 682 9.38 -1.93 9.23
N GLU A 683 10.61 -1.39 9.13
CA GLU A 683 11.85 -2.20 9.18
C GLU A 683 12.50 -2.19 10.60
N ALA A 684 11.71 -1.77 11.58
CA ALA A 684 11.98 -1.70 13.01
C ALA A 684 13.21 -0.84 13.36
N TRP A 685 14.21 -1.34 14.10
CA TRP A 685 15.34 -0.53 14.58
C TRP A 685 16.21 0.09 13.47
N LEU A 686 16.06 -0.38 12.22
CA LEU A 686 16.70 0.17 11.03
C LEU A 686 16.00 1.44 10.49
N THR A 687 14.74 1.66 10.88
CA THR A 687 13.89 2.78 10.47
C THR A 687 13.29 3.49 11.69
N PRO A 688 14.10 4.09 12.58
CA PRO A 688 13.59 4.89 13.69
C PRO A 688 12.94 6.18 13.17
N TYR A 689 11.95 6.68 13.89
CA TYR A 689 11.33 7.98 13.73
C TYR A 689 11.47 8.74 15.06
N ILE A 690 12.15 9.89 15.02
CA ILE A 690 12.42 10.72 16.20
C ILE A 690 11.82 12.10 15.99
N ALA A 691 10.81 12.43 16.80
CA ALA A 691 10.18 13.73 16.81
C ALA A 691 10.76 14.57 17.97
N TYR A 692 10.97 15.88 17.75
CA TYR A 692 11.50 16.76 18.79
C TYR A 692 11.08 18.23 18.59
N THR A 693 11.13 18.99 19.68
CA THR A 693 10.71 20.40 19.72
C THR A 693 11.92 21.33 19.90
N ALA A 694 12.24 22.12 18.88
CA ALA A 694 13.42 22.97 18.87
C ALA A 694 13.15 24.38 19.44
N LEU A 695 13.95 24.83 20.41
CA LEU A 695 13.79 26.10 21.14
C LEU A 695 14.48 27.30 20.47
N ASN A 696 15.22 27.08 19.39
CA ASN A 696 15.96 28.12 18.67
C ASN A 696 15.08 28.89 17.67
N ASP A 697 14.10 28.22 17.07
CA ASP A 697 13.13 28.76 16.10
C ASP A 697 11.68 28.31 16.39
N ASN A 698 11.42 27.75 17.58
CA ASN A 698 10.11 27.24 18.02
C ASN A 698 9.46 26.31 17.00
N SER A 699 10.21 25.35 16.47
CA SER A 699 9.71 24.41 15.47
C SER A 699 9.50 22.99 16.01
N LEU A 700 8.47 22.33 15.50
CA LEU A 700 8.27 20.89 15.64
C LEU A 700 8.95 20.19 14.46
N ARG A 701 9.83 19.23 14.74
CA ARG A 701 10.65 18.57 13.73
C ARG A 701 10.58 17.06 13.84
N LEU A 702 10.73 16.39 12.70
CA LEU A 702 10.81 14.94 12.59
C LEU A 702 12.10 14.57 11.84
N THR A 703 12.81 13.56 12.33
CA THR A 703 13.87 12.90 11.57
C THR A 703 13.65 11.39 11.61
N TYR A 704 13.98 10.70 10.52
CA TYR A 704 13.83 9.25 10.43
C TYR A 704 14.89 8.70 9.49
N SER A 705 15.03 7.37 9.44
CA SER A 705 15.76 6.70 8.36
C SER A 705 14.80 5.81 7.58
N ALA A 706 14.85 5.88 6.25
CA ALA A 706 14.13 5.01 5.34
C ALA A 706 15.04 3.99 4.62
N ASP A 707 16.35 4.07 4.84
CA ASP A 707 17.39 3.38 4.07
C ASP A 707 18.32 2.51 4.93
N GLY A 708 17.86 2.11 6.12
CA GLY A 708 18.62 1.24 7.02
C GLY A 708 19.77 1.97 7.72
N LEU A 709 19.48 3.13 8.30
CA LEU A 709 20.41 4.00 9.02
C LEU A 709 21.54 4.58 8.15
N GLN A 710 21.36 4.79 6.85
CA GLN A 710 22.37 5.46 6.02
C GLN A 710 22.17 6.98 6.02
N THR A 711 20.94 7.44 5.80
CA THR A 711 20.56 8.85 5.82
C THR A 711 19.49 9.13 6.86
N PHE A 712 19.46 10.38 7.31
CA PHE A 712 18.48 10.92 8.23
C PHE A 712 17.98 12.27 7.71
N PRO A 713 16.94 12.29 6.86
CA PRO A 713 16.25 13.53 6.50
C PRO A 713 15.76 14.26 7.75
N LEU A 714 15.70 15.59 7.67
CA LEU A 714 15.12 16.44 8.70
C LEU A 714 13.94 17.20 8.10
N GLU A 715 12.75 16.89 8.58
CA GLU A 715 11.51 17.57 8.22
C GLU A 715 11.13 18.57 9.31
N ILE A 716 10.65 19.74 8.90
CA ILE A 716 10.04 20.74 9.78
C ILE A 716 8.53 20.60 9.62
N ILE A 717 7.88 20.04 10.63
CA ILE A 717 6.44 19.76 10.64
C ILE A 717 5.66 21.06 10.87
N VAL A 718 6.13 21.88 11.81
CA VAL A 718 5.58 23.20 12.10
C VAL A 718 6.73 24.16 12.37
N ALA A 719 6.70 25.34 11.75
CA ALA A 719 7.71 26.38 11.88
C ALA A 719 7.18 27.60 12.67
N ASP A 720 8.08 28.36 13.28
CA ASP A 720 7.82 29.69 13.87
C ASP A 720 6.64 29.78 14.86
N LEU A 721 6.43 28.76 15.71
CA LEU A 721 5.38 28.81 16.73
C LEU A 721 5.61 29.99 17.71
N SER A 722 4.54 30.68 18.12
CA SER A 722 4.66 31.85 19.02
C SER A 722 5.32 31.52 20.37
N ALA A 723 5.18 30.27 20.81
CA ALA A 723 5.93 29.62 21.89
C ALA A 723 6.25 28.16 21.46
N PRO A 724 7.38 27.58 21.89
CA PRO A 724 7.71 26.20 21.57
C PRO A 724 6.73 25.24 22.27
N PRO A 725 6.41 24.07 21.69
CA PRO A 725 5.62 23.06 22.39
C PRO A 725 6.42 22.52 23.59
N ASP A 726 5.74 22.35 24.72
CA ASP A 726 6.35 21.82 25.93
C ASP A 726 6.65 20.32 25.81
N GLN A 727 5.83 19.57 25.07
CA GLN A 727 5.98 18.14 24.83
C GLN A 727 5.40 17.70 23.48
N VAL A 728 6.09 16.77 22.82
CA VAL A 728 5.59 15.98 21.68
C VAL A 728 5.34 14.53 22.12
N SER A 729 4.33 13.88 21.54
CA SER A 729 4.17 12.42 21.62
C SER A 729 3.97 11.84 20.22
N LEU A 730 4.57 10.67 19.98
CA LEU A 730 4.72 10.03 18.68
C LEU A 730 4.16 8.60 18.72
N ALA A 731 3.41 8.20 17.69
CA ALA A 731 2.95 6.83 17.47
C ALA A 731 3.16 6.41 16.00
N PHE A 732 2.98 5.14 15.65
CA PHE A 732 3.25 4.64 14.29
C PHE A 732 2.32 3.52 13.82
N ASP A 733 1.50 3.81 12.82
CA ASP A 733 0.67 2.88 12.04
C ASP A 733 1.05 2.97 10.55
N TYR A 734 2.20 2.39 10.19
CA TYR A 734 2.85 2.50 8.86
C TYR A 734 3.31 3.93 8.48
N ALA A 735 2.93 4.93 9.27
CA ALA A 735 3.33 6.32 9.18
C ALA A 735 3.42 6.95 10.59
N PRO A 736 4.29 7.96 10.80
CA PRO A 736 4.38 8.68 12.07
C PRO A 736 3.10 9.49 12.34
N ARG A 737 2.60 9.43 13.58
CA ARG A 737 1.48 10.24 14.08
C ARG A 737 1.96 11.08 15.26
N LEU A 738 1.70 12.38 15.25
CA LEU A 738 2.16 13.30 16.29
C LEU A 738 1.00 13.92 17.06
N ALA A 739 1.15 14.03 18.37
CA ALA A 739 0.37 14.89 19.23
C ALA A 739 1.27 16.00 19.79
N TYR A 740 0.83 17.26 19.72
CA TYR A 740 1.60 18.41 20.21
C TYR A 740 0.70 19.58 20.62
N ARG A 741 1.27 20.50 21.41
CA ARG A 741 0.63 21.76 21.82
C ARG A 741 0.93 22.87 20.81
N ASP A 742 -0.10 23.57 20.33
CA ASP A 742 0.05 24.70 19.40
C ASP A 742 0.38 26.04 20.09
N GLU A 743 0.62 27.07 19.27
CA GLU A 743 0.94 28.43 19.70
C GLU A 743 -0.15 29.15 20.51
N ASN A 744 -1.39 28.65 20.49
CA ASN A 744 -2.52 29.12 21.28
C ASN A 744 -2.84 28.15 22.44
N GLY A 745 -1.93 27.20 22.72
CA GLY A 745 -2.06 26.18 23.75
C GLY A 745 -3.04 25.04 23.43
N GLY A 746 -3.63 25.05 22.23
CA GLY A 746 -4.54 24.01 21.79
C GLY A 746 -3.81 22.69 21.54
N LEU A 747 -4.50 21.58 21.80
CA LEU A 747 -3.98 20.25 21.49
C LEU A 747 -4.26 19.92 20.04
N GLN A 748 -3.20 19.60 19.29
CA GLN A 748 -3.24 19.24 17.87
C GLN A 748 -2.82 17.79 17.67
N TYR A 749 -3.47 17.14 16.71
CA TYR A 749 -3.03 15.87 16.13
C TYR A 749 -2.55 16.12 14.70
N ALA A 750 -1.38 15.62 14.35
CA ALA A 750 -0.78 15.77 13.03
C ALA A 750 -0.35 14.41 12.46
N PHE A 751 -0.53 14.24 11.16
CA PHE A 751 -0.17 13.03 10.43
C PHE A 751 0.19 13.37 8.97
N PRO A 752 1.05 12.58 8.29
CA PRO A 752 1.37 12.84 6.89
C PRO A 752 0.13 12.72 6.03
N GLY A 753 -0.15 13.74 5.20
CA GLY A 753 -1.20 13.66 4.18
C GLY A 753 -0.91 12.56 3.15
N SER A 754 0.37 12.15 3.07
CA SER A 754 0.94 11.12 2.23
C SER A 754 0.80 9.67 2.74
N ARG A 755 0.16 9.41 3.90
CA ARG A 755 -0.10 8.04 4.41
C ARG A 755 -1.35 7.92 5.32
N HIS A 756 -2.47 7.52 4.69
CA HIS A 756 -3.74 7.11 5.29
C HIS A 756 -4.56 8.18 6.04
N HIS A 757 -5.89 8.06 5.91
CA HIS A 757 -6.88 8.83 6.66
C HIS A 757 -7.11 8.26 8.06
N ILE A 758 -7.36 9.15 9.01
CA ILE A 758 -8.13 8.80 10.21
C ILE A 758 -9.61 8.77 9.82
N GLY A 759 -10.22 7.59 9.64
CA GLY A 759 -11.60 7.56 9.13
C GLY A 759 -12.23 6.19 8.86
N ALA A 760 -12.77 5.55 9.90
CA ALA A 760 -13.87 4.58 9.73
C ALA A 760 -14.90 4.78 10.87
N ALA A 761 -16.10 5.24 10.53
CA ALA A 761 -17.13 5.58 11.51
C ALA A 761 -17.70 4.35 12.25
N PRO A 762 -18.13 4.47 13.52
CA PRO A 762 -18.50 3.33 14.37
C PRO A 762 -19.99 3.04 14.14
N GLY A 763 -20.32 2.39 13.04
CA GLY A 763 -21.73 2.06 12.75
C GLY A 763 -22.08 1.39 11.42
N GLN A 764 -21.18 1.30 10.44
CA GLN A 764 -21.46 0.64 9.15
C GLN A 764 -20.88 -0.79 9.02
N PHE A 765 -20.03 -1.22 9.96
CA PHE A 765 -19.64 -2.64 10.05
C PHE A 765 -20.82 -3.49 10.54
N GLN A 766 -21.56 -4.10 9.62
CA GLN A 766 -22.42 -5.23 9.98
C GLN A 766 -21.54 -6.40 10.44
N GLN A 767 -21.66 -6.73 11.73
CA GLN A 767 -21.17 -7.93 12.43
C GLN A 767 -20.24 -8.86 11.62
N GLY A 768 -18.92 -8.62 11.72
CA GLY A 768 -17.90 -9.41 11.01
C GLY A 768 -16.49 -9.10 11.48
N TYR A 769 -16.17 -9.56 12.70
CA TYR A 769 -14.88 -9.55 13.42
C TYR A 769 -13.60 -9.22 12.63
N GLY A 770 -12.81 -8.28 13.16
CA GLY A 770 -11.45 -8.02 12.70
C GLY A 770 -10.64 -7.13 13.65
N THR A 771 -10.48 -7.56 14.91
CA THR A 771 -9.62 -6.86 15.89
C THR A 771 -8.15 -7.01 15.51
N ALA A 772 -7.52 -5.94 15.04
CA ALA A 772 -6.07 -5.83 15.00
C ALA A 772 -5.56 -5.38 16.37
N LEU A 773 -4.63 -6.14 16.94
CA LEU A 773 -4.11 -5.85 18.28
C LEU A 773 -2.94 -4.88 18.14
N GLY A 774 -3.17 -3.60 18.46
CA GLY A 774 -2.16 -2.55 18.47
C GLY A 774 -1.14 -2.77 19.59
N PHE A 775 -0.01 -3.41 19.28
CA PHE A 775 1.13 -3.54 20.20
C PHE A 775 2.09 -2.34 20.08
N ASP A 776 1.64 -1.16 20.51
CA ASP A 776 2.48 0.05 20.60
C ASP A 776 3.52 -0.08 21.74
N GLY A 777 4.72 -0.54 21.37
CA GLY A 777 5.83 -0.77 22.29
C GLY A 777 6.64 -2.04 22.02
N GLY A 778 6.68 -2.55 20.79
CA GLY A 778 7.53 -3.67 20.42
C GLY A 778 7.44 -3.99 18.93
N GLY A 779 8.55 -3.83 18.21
CA GLY A 779 8.72 -4.32 16.85
C GLY A 779 8.53 -5.83 16.82
N CYS A 780 7.32 -6.25 16.44
CA CYS A 780 6.95 -7.64 16.30
C CYS A 780 6.57 -7.90 14.83
N LEU A 781 7.46 -8.62 14.16
CA LEU A 781 7.40 -9.15 12.80
C LEU A 781 6.02 -9.14 12.12
N ASP A 782 5.95 -8.45 10.98
CA ASP A 782 4.89 -8.59 9.97
C ASP A 782 4.83 -10.05 9.46
N PHE A 783 3.91 -10.84 10.02
CA PHE A 783 3.53 -12.17 9.55
C PHE A 783 2.29 -12.13 8.63
N SER A 784 1.96 -10.96 8.05
CA SER A 784 0.75 -10.74 7.25
C SER A 784 0.97 -10.61 5.74
N ARG A 785 2.17 -10.94 5.24
CA ARG A 785 2.46 -10.92 3.79
C ARG A 785 2.18 -12.25 3.08
N GLY A 786 1.36 -12.20 2.03
CA GLY A 786 1.70 -12.95 0.80
C GLY A 786 0.59 -13.63 0.00
N VAL A 787 -0.70 -13.35 0.22
CA VAL A 787 -1.85 -13.93 -0.51
C VAL A 787 -2.40 -12.91 -1.52
N ASN A 788 -2.50 -13.13 -2.84
CA ASN A 788 -1.97 -14.24 -3.67
C ASN A 788 -1.76 -13.80 -5.14
N LYS A 789 -0.63 -14.17 -5.77
CA LYS A 789 -0.42 -13.97 -7.22
C LYS A 789 -1.32 -14.93 -8.02
N THR A 790 -2.16 -14.38 -8.90
CA THR A 790 -2.88 -15.11 -9.97
C THR A 790 -3.30 -14.16 -11.10
N THR A 791 -2.35 -13.64 -11.87
CA THR A 791 -2.55 -13.15 -13.26
C THR A 791 -1.20 -13.17 -14.01
N PRO A 792 -1.11 -13.73 -15.23
CA PRO A 792 0.18 -13.96 -15.89
C PRO A 792 0.59 -12.82 -16.82
N ALA A 793 1.52 -11.97 -16.36
CA ALA A 793 2.27 -11.06 -17.22
C ALA A 793 3.59 -10.65 -16.56
N ASN A 794 4.67 -11.42 -16.79
CA ASN A 794 6.08 -10.97 -16.80
C ASN A 794 7.03 -12.17 -16.98
N ALA A 795 7.28 -12.58 -18.23
CA ALA A 795 8.34 -13.55 -18.54
C ALA A 795 9.71 -12.85 -18.53
N GLY A 796 10.21 -12.53 -17.33
CA GLY A 796 11.43 -11.74 -17.13
C GLY A 796 12.19 -12.03 -15.82
N GLU A 797 11.53 -12.60 -14.82
CA GLU A 797 12.16 -13.17 -13.62
C GLU A 797 11.68 -14.61 -13.42
N GLY A 798 12.50 -15.46 -12.79
CA GLY A 798 12.17 -16.87 -12.65
C GLY A 798 11.12 -17.11 -11.56
N ASP A 799 9.94 -17.60 -11.94
CA ASP A 799 8.91 -18.07 -11.00
C ASP A 799 9.53 -19.09 -10.02
N SER A 800 9.33 -18.89 -8.73
CA SER A 800 9.69 -19.89 -7.71
C SER A 800 8.81 -21.14 -7.89
N PRO A 801 9.35 -22.37 -7.73
CA PRO A 801 8.60 -23.63 -7.93
C PRO A 801 7.24 -23.65 -7.22
N ASP A 802 7.21 -23.12 -5.99
CA ASP A 802 6.09 -22.90 -5.09
C ASP A 802 4.85 -22.23 -5.75
N GLU A 803 5.05 -21.19 -6.57
CA GLU A 803 3.95 -20.44 -7.19
C GLU A 803 3.27 -21.22 -8.31
N ILE A 804 4.03 -22.08 -9.01
CA ILE A 804 3.52 -22.98 -10.05
C ILE A 804 2.64 -24.07 -9.42
N ILE A 805 3.04 -24.60 -8.26
CA ILE A 805 2.30 -25.63 -7.53
C ILE A 805 0.97 -25.07 -7.00
N LEU A 806 1.01 -23.93 -6.30
CA LEU A 806 -0.19 -23.26 -5.77
C LEU A 806 -1.18 -22.84 -6.87
N GLY A 807 -0.68 -22.33 -8.00
CA GLY A 807 -1.49 -22.03 -9.17
C GLY A 807 -2.15 -23.29 -9.76
N GLY A 808 -1.39 -24.39 -9.84
CA GLY A 808 -1.89 -25.70 -10.30
C GLY A 808 -2.98 -26.29 -9.40
N LEU A 809 -2.78 -26.29 -8.07
CA LEU A 809 -3.77 -26.74 -7.10
C LEU A 809 -5.05 -25.90 -7.17
N SER A 810 -4.92 -24.57 -7.22
CA SER A 810 -6.06 -23.65 -7.38
C SER A 810 -6.87 -23.97 -8.65
N ALA A 811 -6.17 -24.22 -9.76
CA ALA A 811 -6.77 -24.59 -11.04
C ALA A 811 -7.38 -26.01 -11.08
N LEU A 812 -7.03 -26.89 -10.13
CA LEU A 812 -7.68 -28.19 -9.91
C LEU A 812 -8.96 -28.02 -9.09
N PHE A 813 -8.88 -27.39 -7.92
CA PHE A 813 -10.02 -27.20 -7.01
C PHE A 813 -11.16 -26.40 -7.64
N LEU A 814 -10.88 -25.39 -8.48
CA LEU A 814 -11.92 -24.61 -9.15
C LEU A 814 -12.76 -25.42 -10.15
N ARG A 815 -12.31 -26.59 -10.62
CA ARG A 815 -13.01 -27.40 -11.64
C ARG A 815 -14.24 -28.10 -11.10
N THR A 816 -14.20 -28.61 -9.87
CA THR A 816 -15.28 -29.43 -9.30
C THR A 816 -16.12 -28.66 -8.28
N GLU A 817 -17.31 -29.18 -8.01
CA GLU A 817 -18.20 -28.61 -6.99
C GLU A 817 -17.61 -28.78 -5.57
N SER A 818 -17.00 -29.94 -5.28
CA SER A 818 -16.31 -30.20 -4.02
C SER A 818 -15.08 -29.30 -3.82
N GLY A 819 -14.27 -29.08 -4.86
CA GLY A 819 -13.11 -28.20 -4.76
C GLY A 819 -13.51 -26.73 -4.52
N ARG A 820 -14.55 -26.23 -5.20
CA ARG A 820 -15.14 -24.91 -4.92
C ARG A 820 -15.75 -24.82 -3.51
N ARG A 821 -16.34 -25.91 -3.01
CA ARG A 821 -16.81 -26.01 -1.61
C ARG A 821 -15.65 -25.87 -0.61
N TYR A 822 -14.52 -26.55 -0.81
CA TYR A 822 -13.35 -26.41 0.06
C TYR A 822 -12.76 -24.99 0.03
N ILE A 823 -12.65 -24.37 -1.15
CA ILE A 823 -12.24 -22.96 -1.27
C ILE A 823 -13.21 -22.04 -0.50
N SER A 824 -14.52 -22.26 -0.61
CA SER A 824 -15.53 -21.49 0.12
C SER A 824 -15.44 -21.68 1.64
N LEU A 825 -15.19 -22.90 2.13
CA LEU A 825 -15.03 -23.18 3.55
C LEU A 825 -13.78 -22.51 4.11
N TYR A 826 -12.65 -22.60 3.39
CA TYR A 826 -11.42 -21.87 3.75
C TYR A 826 -11.67 -20.36 3.82
N ALA A 827 -12.23 -19.76 2.77
CA ALA A 827 -12.51 -18.32 2.71
C ALA A 827 -13.51 -17.84 3.78
N THR A 828 -14.41 -18.71 4.24
CA THR A 828 -15.39 -18.37 5.31
C THR A 828 -14.74 -18.32 6.70
N HIS A 829 -13.63 -19.04 6.91
CA HIS A 829 -13.03 -19.23 8.24
C HIS A 829 -11.56 -18.81 8.34
N VAL A 830 -10.94 -18.31 7.26
CA VAL A 830 -9.50 -17.99 7.20
C VAL A 830 -9.07 -17.03 8.31
N ASP A 831 -9.85 -16.00 8.61
CA ASP A 831 -9.53 -15.02 9.66
C ASP A 831 -9.53 -15.64 11.06
N GLU A 832 -10.38 -16.65 11.29
CA GLU A 832 -10.39 -17.40 12.55
C GLU A 832 -9.22 -18.37 12.64
N MET A 833 -8.94 -19.11 11.57
CA MET A 833 -7.81 -20.03 11.51
C MET A 833 -6.48 -19.29 11.66
N ALA A 834 -6.34 -18.12 11.03
CA ALA A 834 -5.17 -17.25 11.16
C ALA A 834 -5.03 -16.69 12.59
N ARG A 835 -6.11 -16.23 13.22
CA ARG A 835 -6.10 -15.79 14.64
C ARG A 835 -5.62 -16.88 15.58
N ILE A 836 -6.10 -18.11 15.41
CA ILE A 836 -5.68 -19.26 16.22
C ILE A 836 -4.20 -19.56 15.97
N ALA A 837 -3.77 -19.60 14.71
CA ALA A 837 -2.37 -19.82 14.33
C ALA A 837 -1.42 -18.75 14.91
N TRP A 838 -1.80 -17.47 14.88
CA TRP A 838 -1.04 -16.39 15.52
C TRP A 838 -0.99 -16.51 17.05
N SER A 839 -2.04 -17.03 17.69
CA SER A 839 -2.06 -17.29 19.14
C SER A 839 -1.29 -18.54 19.57
N ASP A 840 -1.09 -19.51 18.67
CA ASP A 840 -0.39 -20.78 18.93
C ASP A 840 0.75 -21.03 17.91
N PRO A 841 1.97 -20.55 18.20
CA PRO A 841 3.15 -20.82 17.38
C PRO A 841 3.52 -22.31 17.29
N GLY A 842 3.07 -23.14 18.24
CA GLY A 842 3.30 -24.59 18.25
C GLY A 842 2.46 -25.28 17.18
N LEU A 843 1.17 -24.94 17.12
CA LEU A 843 0.24 -25.37 16.07
C LEU A 843 0.69 -24.88 14.69
N THR A 844 1.10 -23.61 14.56
CA THR A 844 1.68 -23.06 13.32
C THR A 844 2.88 -23.89 12.86
N TRP A 845 3.81 -24.24 13.76
CA TRP A 845 4.96 -25.07 13.40
C TRP A 845 4.63 -26.56 13.17
N ALA A 846 3.50 -27.05 13.67
CA ALA A 846 2.97 -28.37 13.32
C ALA A 846 2.37 -28.38 11.90
N ALA A 847 1.62 -27.33 11.52
CA ALA A 847 1.13 -27.13 10.16
C ALA A 847 2.27 -27.06 9.14
N TYR A 848 3.34 -26.30 9.44
CA TYR A 848 4.53 -26.19 8.58
C TYR A 848 5.14 -27.56 8.22
N ARG A 849 5.35 -28.41 9.23
CA ARG A 849 5.99 -29.72 9.03
C ARG A 849 5.06 -30.72 8.34
N THR A 850 3.75 -30.61 8.58
CA THR A 850 2.73 -31.40 7.87
C THR A 850 2.78 -31.10 6.38
N LEU A 851 2.72 -29.80 6.03
CA LEU A 851 2.80 -29.31 4.66
C LEU A 851 4.08 -29.77 3.95
N GLN A 852 5.24 -29.58 4.57
CA GLN A 852 6.52 -29.99 3.97
C GLN A 852 6.56 -31.48 3.58
N ASN A 853 5.87 -32.33 4.36
CA ASN A 853 5.78 -33.76 4.05
C ASN A 853 4.75 -34.07 2.95
N LEU A 854 3.72 -33.24 2.76
CA LEU A 854 2.73 -33.38 1.68
C LEU A 854 3.22 -32.81 0.33
N MET A 855 4.09 -31.79 0.35
CA MET A 855 4.49 -31.03 -0.84
C MET A 855 4.95 -31.90 -2.03
N PRO A 856 5.81 -32.92 -1.88
CA PRO A 856 6.25 -33.74 -3.02
C PRO A 856 5.12 -34.51 -3.71
N GLY A 857 4.03 -34.82 -3.00
CA GLY A 857 2.84 -35.45 -3.57
C GLY A 857 1.90 -34.46 -4.24
N LEU A 858 1.77 -33.25 -3.68
CA LEU A 858 1.02 -32.14 -4.30
C LEU A 858 1.71 -31.65 -5.59
N GLU A 859 3.04 -31.58 -5.58
CA GLU A 859 3.88 -31.36 -6.77
C GLU A 859 3.62 -32.43 -7.84
N ALA A 860 3.64 -33.71 -7.45
CA ALA A 860 3.36 -34.81 -8.37
C ALA A 860 1.94 -34.71 -8.95
N LEU A 861 0.92 -34.43 -8.13
CA LEU A 861 -0.47 -34.23 -8.56
C LEU A 861 -0.59 -33.11 -9.61
N VAL A 862 0.00 -31.93 -9.34
CA VAL A 862 -0.02 -30.79 -10.29
C VAL A 862 0.70 -31.12 -11.60
N ASN A 863 1.77 -31.92 -11.55
CA ASN A 863 2.52 -32.36 -12.72
C ASN A 863 1.92 -33.60 -13.43
N ASN A 864 0.72 -34.06 -13.05
CA ASN A 864 0.06 -35.27 -13.57
C ASN A 864 0.93 -36.54 -13.38
N GLN A 865 1.49 -36.65 -12.17
CA GLN A 865 2.30 -37.76 -11.65
C GLN A 865 1.79 -38.22 -10.27
N GLY A 866 0.60 -37.80 -9.84
CA GLY A 866 0.06 -38.11 -8.50
C GLY A 866 -0.09 -39.62 -8.25
N GLY A 867 -0.32 -40.41 -9.30
CA GLY A 867 -0.29 -41.88 -9.29
C GLY A 867 1.05 -42.51 -8.88
N ASP A 868 2.17 -41.79 -8.98
CA ASP A 868 3.52 -42.27 -8.64
C ASP A 868 3.90 -42.00 -7.16
N VAL A 869 3.10 -41.21 -6.42
CA VAL A 869 3.37 -40.85 -5.01
C VAL A 869 2.20 -41.31 -4.13
N LEU A 870 2.51 -42.01 -3.04
CA LEU A 870 1.52 -42.48 -2.07
C LEU A 870 1.42 -41.54 -0.86
N VAL A 871 0.20 -41.33 -0.37
CA VAL A 871 -0.08 -40.70 0.91
C VAL A 871 0.29 -41.69 2.03
N THR A 872 1.23 -41.31 2.89
CA THR A 872 1.76 -42.18 3.95
C THR A 872 1.01 -41.99 5.28
N GLN A 873 1.00 -43.02 6.14
CA GLN A 873 0.46 -42.91 7.51
C GLN A 873 1.04 -41.70 8.27
N THR A 874 2.33 -41.40 8.12
CA THR A 874 2.97 -40.24 8.76
C THR A 874 2.36 -38.90 8.31
N MET A 875 2.03 -38.75 7.03
CA MET A 875 1.37 -37.54 6.51
C MET A 875 -0.05 -37.41 7.07
N VAL A 876 -0.78 -38.52 7.13
CA VAL A 876 -2.15 -38.59 7.67
C VAL A 876 -2.18 -38.27 9.17
N ASP A 877 -1.28 -38.86 9.95
CA ASP A 877 -1.19 -38.64 11.40
C ASP A 877 -0.85 -37.18 11.73
N GLN A 878 0.07 -36.56 10.97
CA GLN A 878 0.43 -35.15 11.13
C GLN A 878 -0.70 -34.19 10.74
N ALA A 879 -1.38 -34.44 9.61
CA ALA A 879 -2.52 -33.64 9.20
C ALA A 879 -3.67 -33.74 10.21
N LEU A 880 -3.94 -34.94 10.72
CA LEU A 880 -4.98 -35.16 11.72
C LEU A 880 -4.69 -34.43 13.03
N ASP A 881 -3.43 -34.42 13.50
CA ASP A 881 -3.00 -33.70 14.71
C ASP A 881 -3.24 -32.19 14.59
N VAL A 882 -2.85 -31.58 13.46
CA VAL A 882 -3.08 -30.15 13.18
C VAL A 882 -4.57 -29.82 13.16
N TRP A 883 -5.40 -30.59 12.45
CA TRP A 883 -6.84 -30.34 12.40
C TRP A 883 -7.54 -30.52 13.76
N GLN A 884 -7.09 -31.47 14.59
CA GLN A 884 -7.62 -31.67 15.94
C GLN A 884 -7.23 -30.54 16.89
N GLN A 885 -5.99 -30.05 16.84
CA GLN A 885 -5.53 -28.91 17.66
C GLN A 885 -6.23 -27.61 17.25
N LEU A 886 -6.44 -27.38 15.95
CA LEU A 886 -7.20 -26.24 15.44
C LEU A 886 -8.67 -26.32 15.90
N ALA A 887 -9.32 -27.48 15.76
CA ALA A 887 -10.72 -27.68 16.18
C ALA A 887 -10.93 -27.55 17.70
N ALA A 888 -9.89 -27.77 18.51
CA ALA A 888 -9.94 -27.58 19.96
C ALA A 888 -9.89 -26.10 20.40
N GLN A 889 -9.39 -25.22 19.52
CA GLN A 889 -9.24 -23.78 19.76
C GLN A 889 -10.27 -22.93 18.98
N ALA A 890 -10.99 -23.55 18.04
CA ALA A 890 -11.98 -22.92 17.17
C ALA A 890 -13.33 -22.61 17.84
N SER A 891 -14.07 -21.66 17.24
CA SER A 891 -15.50 -21.45 17.47
C SER A 891 -16.31 -22.74 17.34
N PRO A 892 -17.48 -22.87 18.00
CA PRO A 892 -18.38 -24.00 17.81
C PRO A 892 -18.72 -24.26 16.34
N GLU A 893 -18.83 -23.20 15.54
CA GLU A 893 -19.10 -23.21 14.11
C GLU A 893 -17.95 -23.83 13.31
N LEU A 894 -16.72 -23.30 13.43
CA LEU A 894 -15.54 -23.84 12.73
C LEU A 894 -15.18 -25.24 13.25
N ALA A 895 -15.26 -25.48 14.55
CA ALA A 895 -15.04 -26.81 15.12
C ALA A 895 -16.05 -27.83 14.57
N ALA A 896 -17.31 -27.47 14.35
CA ALA A 896 -18.29 -28.35 13.73
C ALA A 896 -17.97 -28.65 12.25
N VAL A 897 -17.45 -27.66 11.50
CA VAL A 897 -16.97 -27.86 10.11
C VAL A 897 -15.79 -28.83 10.07
N ILE A 898 -14.73 -28.59 10.86
CA ILE A 898 -13.53 -29.44 10.87
C ILE A 898 -13.88 -30.88 11.27
N ASN A 899 -14.63 -31.05 12.37
CA ASN A 899 -15.04 -32.39 12.82
C ASN A 899 -15.97 -33.09 11.82
N GLY A 900 -16.75 -32.32 11.04
CA GLY A 900 -17.59 -32.85 9.95
C GLY A 900 -16.77 -33.43 8.80
N GLU A 901 -15.76 -32.72 8.31
CA GLU A 901 -14.88 -33.20 7.24
C GLU A 901 -13.98 -34.36 7.69
N LEU A 902 -13.45 -34.31 8.92
CA LEU A 902 -12.71 -35.44 9.50
C LEU A 902 -13.61 -36.69 9.62
N ALA A 903 -14.85 -36.55 10.09
CA ALA A 903 -15.78 -37.68 10.17
C ALA A 903 -16.16 -38.23 8.78
N ALA A 904 -16.32 -37.37 7.77
CA ALA A 904 -16.64 -37.76 6.39
C ALA A 904 -15.51 -38.52 5.68
N THR A 905 -14.27 -38.37 6.16
CA THR A 905 -13.04 -38.97 5.60
C THR A 905 -12.40 -40.02 6.53
N ASN A 906 -13.16 -40.51 7.53
CA ASN A 906 -12.70 -41.49 8.51
C ASN A 906 -11.40 -41.05 9.23
N ASN A 907 -11.35 -39.80 9.66
CA ASN A 907 -10.16 -39.13 10.21
C ASN A 907 -8.94 -39.21 9.28
N LEU A 908 -9.17 -38.96 7.98
CA LEU A 908 -8.20 -39.05 6.89
C LEU A 908 -7.60 -40.46 6.66
N GLN A 909 -8.02 -41.49 7.41
CA GLN A 909 -7.47 -42.85 7.31
C GLN A 909 -7.84 -43.55 6.01
N ASP A 910 -8.92 -43.13 5.35
CA ASP A 910 -9.32 -43.64 4.03
C ASP A 910 -8.32 -43.28 2.91
N PHE A 911 -7.33 -42.43 3.22
CA PHE A 911 -6.27 -42.00 2.32
C PHE A 911 -4.89 -42.60 2.64
N VAL A 912 -4.76 -43.52 3.60
CA VAL A 912 -3.47 -44.19 3.85
C VAL A 912 -3.17 -45.18 2.71
N ASP A 913 -1.94 -45.13 2.19
CA ASP A 913 -1.42 -45.97 1.10
C ASP A 913 -2.17 -45.82 -0.25
N VAL A 914 -2.95 -44.74 -0.44
CA VAL A 914 -3.55 -44.38 -1.74
C VAL A 914 -2.67 -43.38 -2.49
N SER A 915 -2.78 -43.31 -3.82
CA SER A 915 -2.03 -42.34 -4.62
C SER A 915 -2.58 -40.92 -4.44
N PHE A 916 -1.80 -39.89 -4.75
CA PHE A 916 -2.30 -38.50 -4.71
C PHE A 916 -3.40 -38.25 -5.76
N ASP A 917 -3.44 -39.00 -6.86
CA ASP A 917 -4.55 -38.97 -7.83
C ASP A 917 -5.83 -39.58 -7.22
N ASP A 918 -5.73 -40.74 -6.55
CA ASP A 918 -6.85 -41.41 -5.89
C ASP A 918 -7.36 -40.62 -4.67
N TRP A 919 -6.48 -39.95 -3.93
CA TRP A 919 -6.82 -38.99 -2.89
C TRP A 919 -7.64 -37.83 -3.46
N ALA A 920 -7.15 -37.19 -4.53
CA ALA A 920 -7.83 -36.06 -5.18
C ALA A 920 -9.18 -36.46 -5.80
N LEU A 921 -9.32 -37.70 -6.31
CA LEU A 921 -10.60 -38.29 -6.68
C LEU A 921 -11.51 -38.53 -5.46
N GLY A 922 -10.97 -39.03 -4.36
CA GLY A 922 -11.68 -39.31 -3.11
C GLY A 922 -12.28 -38.08 -2.43
N VAL A 923 -11.57 -36.96 -2.43
CA VAL A 923 -12.11 -35.65 -1.98
C VAL A 923 -12.94 -34.92 -3.05
N GLY A 924 -13.12 -35.53 -4.24
CA GLY A 924 -13.91 -34.98 -5.34
C GLY A 924 -13.30 -33.75 -6.03
N VAL A 925 -11.99 -33.56 -5.95
CA VAL A 925 -11.22 -32.51 -6.64
C VAL A 925 -10.91 -32.89 -8.09
N LEU A 926 -10.96 -34.19 -8.44
CA LEU A 926 -10.90 -34.70 -9.81
C LEU A 926 -12.28 -35.23 -10.30
N PRO A 927 -12.64 -35.07 -11.59
CA PRO A 927 -13.89 -35.62 -12.14
C PRO A 927 -13.85 -37.16 -12.30
N PRO A 928 -14.95 -37.89 -12.03
CA PRO A 928 -14.99 -39.33 -12.26
C PRO A 928 -14.82 -39.69 -13.74
N GLY A 929 -13.82 -40.51 -14.06
CA GLY A 929 -13.60 -41.05 -15.42
C GLY A 929 -12.55 -40.32 -16.26
N THR A 930 -11.61 -39.58 -15.65
CA THR A 930 -10.43 -39.05 -16.33
C THR A 930 -9.42 -40.16 -16.67
N ASP A 931 -9.57 -40.80 -17.83
CA ASP A 931 -8.48 -41.58 -18.45
C ASP A 931 -7.26 -40.68 -18.71
N THR A 932 -6.06 -41.19 -18.44
CA THR A 932 -4.78 -40.50 -18.62
C THR A 932 -4.51 -40.08 -20.08
N PHE A 933 -4.51 -38.78 -20.37
CA PHE A 933 -4.14 -38.15 -21.66
C PHE A 933 -3.63 -36.72 -21.37
N LEU A 934 -2.49 -36.21 -21.85
CA LEU A 934 -1.42 -36.69 -22.74
C LEU A 934 -0.06 -36.20 -22.19
N PRO A 935 1.07 -36.86 -22.53
CA PRO A 935 2.39 -36.41 -22.09
C PRO A 935 2.81 -35.06 -22.71
N ILE A 936 3.45 -34.21 -21.90
CA ILE A 936 4.27 -33.10 -22.40
C ILE A 936 5.33 -33.68 -23.35
N VAL A 937 5.41 -33.13 -24.56
CA VAL A 937 6.36 -33.55 -25.58
C VAL A 937 7.79 -33.22 -25.13
N ARG A 938 8.50 -34.21 -24.58
CA ARG A 938 9.96 -34.14 -24.45
C ARG A 938 10.60 -34.24 -25.83
N VAL A 939 11.54 -33.34 -26.10
CA VAL A 939 12.41 -33.42 -27.29
C VAL A 939 13.22 -34.73 -27.23
N PRO A 940 13.31 -35.52 -28.32
CA PRO A 940 14.10 -36.76 -28.31
C PRO A 940 15.59 -36.48 -28.12
N ALA A 941 16.21 -37.18 -27.18
CA ALA A 941 17.66 -37.23 -27.03
C ALA A 941 18.26 -38.24 -28.01
N ASP A 942 18.48 -37.83 -29.26
CA ASP A 942 19.36 -38.55 -30.21
C ASP A 942 19.79 -37.65 -31.40
N ALA A 943 20.98 -37.06 -31.30
CA ALA A 943 21.72 -36.48 -32.43
C ALA A 943 23.24 -36.55 -32.13
N PRO A 944 24.10 -36.86 -33.12
CA PRO A 944 25.49 -37.26 -32.88
C PRO A 944 26.45 -36.09 -32.60
N PRO A 945 27.60 -36.34 -31.94
CA PRO A 945 28.54 -35.29 -31.53
C PRO A 945 29.33 -34.69 -32.71
N ALA A 946 29.44 -33.36 -32.72
CA ALA A 946 30.42 -32.62 -33.53
C ALA A 946 31.76 -32.47 -32.75
N PRO A 947 32.91 -32.33 -33.44
CA PRO A 947 34.21 -32.72 -32.89
C PRO A 947 34.86 -31.69 -31.96
N GLU A 948 35.72 -32.20 -31.08
CA GLU A 948 36.60 -31.43 -30.18
C GLU A 948 37.45 -30.40 -30.92
N SER A 949 37.57 -29.19 -30.38
CA SER A 949 38.72 -28.31 -30.63
C SER A 949 39.42 -27.98 -29.32
N THR A 950 40.65 -28.46 -29.22
CA THR A 950 41.55 -28.36 -28.07
C THR A 950 42.05 -26.93 -27.83
N LEU A 951 42.23 -26.52 -26.57
CA LEU A 951 43.48 -25.95 -25.97
C LEU A 951 43.20 -25.49 -24.49
N PRO A 952 44.22 -25.28 -23.63
CA PRO A 952 44.32 -26.10 -22.42
C PRO A 952 44.06 -25.38 -21.10
N ALA A 953 43.87 -26.19 -20.05
CA ALA A 953 43.80 -25.75 -18.66
C ALA A 953 45.15 -25.21 -18.11
N ALA A 954 45.04 -24.22 -17.21
CA ALA A 954 46.08 -23.78 -16.29
C ALA A 954 45.51 -23.78 -14.85
N PRO A 955 46.34 -23.89 -13.80
CA PRO A 955 45.98 -24.72 -12.65
C PRO A 955 45.23 -23.99 -11.52
N VAL A 956 44.45 -24.80 -10.79
CA VAL A 956 43.82 -24.44 -9.51
C VAL A 956 44.90 -24.15 -8.45
N ALA A 957 44.83 -22.96 -7.85
CA ALA A 957 45.41 -22.65 -6.55
C ALA A 957 44.27 -22.49 -5.54
N ALA A 958 44.43 -23.02 -4.33
CA ALA A 958 43.35 -23.11 -3.34
C ALA A 958 43.46 -22.08 -2.21
N LEU A 959 42.30 -21.77 -1.61
CA LEU A 959 42.05 -21.04 -0.36
C LEU A 959 42.13 -19.50 -0.42
N PRO A 960 41.34 -18.76 0.40
CA PRO A 960 40.20 -19.16 1.25
C PRO A 960 38.85 -18.56 0.77
N VAL A 961 37.73 -19.08 1.29
CA VAL A 961 36.40 -18.48 1.08
C VAL A 961 36.14 -17.42 2.15
N THR A 962 35.87 -16.18 1.71
CA THR A 962 35.30 -15.11 2.55
C THR A 962 34.19 -14.40 1.78
N THR A 963 33.01 -14.31 2.41
CA THR A 963 31.95 -13.30 2.21
C THR A 963 31.45 -13.02 0.79
N THR A 964 30.27 -13.54 0.44
CA THR A 964 29.06 -12.74 0.08
C THR A 964 27.89 -13.65 -0.32
N SER A 965 26.73 -13.48 0.32
CA SER A 965 25.38 -13.85 -0.20
C SER A 965 24.31 -13.55 0.86
N SER A 966 23.91 -12.28 0.95
CA SER A 966 22.77 -11.81 1.76
C SER A 966 21.40 -12.05 1.09
N PHE A 967 21.34 -12.89 0.05
CA PHE A 967 20.23 -12.92 -0.92
C PHE A 967 19.37 -14.21 -0.92
N LEU A 968 19.64 -15.17 -0.02
CA LEU A 968 18.99 -16.50 -0.03
C LEU A 968 18.37 -16.90 1.33
N ARG A 969 17.77 -15.94 2.06
CA ARG A 969 17.09 -16.22 3.37
C ARG A 969 15.71 -15.60 3.57
N LYS A 970 15.15 -14.89 2.58
CA LYS A 970 13.85 -14.18 2.74
C LYS A 970 12.65 -14.83 2.04
N GLN A 971 12.84 -15.91 1.26
CA GLN A 971 11.79 -16.40 0.34
C GLN A 971 10.98 -17.61 0.84
N GLU A 972 11.50 -18.41 1.78
CA GLU A 972 10.86 -19.66 2.23
C GLU A 972 9.66 -19.46 3.19
N SER A 973 9.40 -18.23 3.66
CA SER A 973 8.40 -17.96 4.72
C SER A 973 6.97 -17.72 4.21
N ASN A 974 6.78 -17.17 3.00
CA ASN A 974 5.47 -16.69 2.53
C ASN A 974 4.66 -17.71 1.72
N THR A 975 5.29 -18.79 1.23
CA THR A 975 4.56 -19.92 0.64
C THR A 975 3.72 -20.64 1.70
N PHE A 976 4.26 -20.71 2.92
CA PHE A 976 3.82 -21.60 3.99
C PHE A 976 2.36 -21.43 4.42
N ILE A 977 1.85 -20.22 4.63
CA ILE A 977 0.47 -20.01 5.13
C ILE A 977 -0.60 -20.36 4.06
N LYS A 978 -0.20 -20.60 2.80
CA LYS A 978 -1.10 -20.66 1.63
C LYS A 978 -1.37 -22.07 1.08
N SER A 979 -0.61 -23.05 1.56
CA SER A 979 -0.60 -24.45 1.11
C SER A 979 -0.83 -25.38 2.29
#